data_AF-J0AMH8-F1
#
_entry.id   AF-J0AMH8-F1
#
_cell.length_a   1.000
_cell.length_b   1.000
_cell.length_c   1.000
_cell.angle_alpha   90.00
_cell.angle_beta   90.00
_cell.angle_gamma   90.00
#
_symmetry.space_group_name_H-M   'P 1'
#
loop_
_entity.id
_entity.type
_entity.pdbx_description
1 polymer ?
#
loop_
_entity_poly.entity_id
_entity_poly.type
_entity_poly.pdbx_seq_one_letter_code
_entity_poly.pdbx_strand_id
1 'polypeptide(L)'
;MNAQELIKKSALIEKTLKEQGLQERARPFMSDNAVIKTEELEKTLKEMQAEDRDLKVGIIGCVKAGKSSLLNALIFEGVEVLPKAATPMTASLTILKYANTLSTEVEFYSPKDIAELENEHERYVREFNRIVEEEVKKQKEKQSLSNKAKEGFRNVSNKMLNRNKNPEAAPKENILSDEEIAKRAERIAKSELEKDTKLVSSHDQYEKIKKSGLLNTENLDPRIQANSLQELNQKLLQFVGTNGKYMPYTKAVRISLNNPNLKDLEVIDTPGVNDPIASREERTKALLKDCDVVFTVSPSNQFLTDSDMSLFDRVSHKEGLQEIYFVVSQADSAVDSSSVVEKSNQHLPTAFENAQKSLSSELNNIMEKLIQNYPNQREIFEKAIKNGVILTSGVCFSMHKDFNNQASWERNQKTEEYHNALRNLRDSYPDAFSSDDKSKESLLFLSNMSAIEERLKKAAQEKEKIISQKLQSYAESQANNLHSFITQLLQDLEEEKKRVKNADISAIKEQIKVYEKLSNEIETGFDEVYGNFIKDFFINIEDGLEKTLEEFIQKTEKDNENQKGKEDEYFTKKVKQDGFSGSVARFFGQAFSDEWGYEQKNFYKKVTSVKAGAVLDYLTEMHESCEKALNDSTCSFKVVFKKELYAKVFSQLREIISDDLIDEVAFKKSVGAVLDSIEFKEFDYADKLPGEIGGKRAF
;
A
#
# COMPACT_ATOMS: atom_id res chain seq x y z
N MET A 1 0.27 23.31 31.72
CA MET A 1 1.74 23.19 31.48
C MET A 1 2.06 24.04 30.26
N ASN A 2 3.09 24.90 30.31
CA ASN A 2 3.42 25.72 29.13
C ASN A 2 4.25 24.92 28.10
N ALA A 3 4.27 25.35 26.83
CA ALA A 3 4.93 24.64 25.74
C ALA A 3 6.43 24.38 26.00
N GLN A 4 7.14 25.35 26.59
CA GLN A 4 8.56 25.19 26.93
C GLN A 4 8.80 24.14 28.02
N GLU A 5 7.92 24.07 29.01
CA GLU A 5 7.99 23.06 30.07
C GLU A 5 7.73 21.66 29.51
N LEU A 6 6.77 21.53 28.59
CA LEU A 6 6.49 20.28 27.89
C LEU A 6 7.73 19.78 27.11
N ILE A 7 8.35 20.65 26.30
CA ILE A 7 9.56 20.32 25.53
C ILE A 7 10.70 19.90 26.47
N LYS A 8 10.93 20.64 27.56
CA LYS A 8 11.97 20.29 28.55
C LYS A 8 11.73 18.93 29.19
N LYS A 9 10.48 18.59 29.52
CA LYS A 9 10.13 17.28 30.09
C LYS A 9 10.30 16.16 29.06
N SER A 10 9.86 16.37 27.82
CA SER A 10 10.06 15.41 26.72
C SER A 10 11.56 15.12 26.49
N ALA A 11 12.39 16.18 26.42
CA ALA A 11 13.84 16.05 26.29
C ALA A 11 14.48 15.29 27.46
N LEU A 12 14.04 15.56 28.69
CA LEU A 12 14.53 14.88 29.89
C LEU A 12 14.20 13.39 29.87
N ILE A 13 13.00 13.02 29.42
CA ILE A 13 12.56 11.64 29.28
C ILE A 13 13.42 10.91 28.26
N GLU A 14 13.58 11.45 27.06
CA GLU A 14 14.42 10.84 26.01
C GLU A 14 15.86 10.64 26.48
N LYS A 15 16.42 11.66 27.15
CA LYS A 15 17.76 11.57 27.75
C LYS A 15 17.83 10.46 28.80
N THR A 16 16.85 10.38 29.70
CA THR A 16 16.80 9.35 30.76
C THR A 16 16.70 7.95 30.17
N LEU A 17 15.86 7.74 29.16
CA LEU A 17 15.72 6.46 28.47
C LEU A 17 17.04 6.02 27.82
N LYS A 18 17.77 6.96 27.23
CA LYS A 18 19.09 6.69 26.64
C LYS A 18 20.15 6.37 27.69
N GLU A 19 20.23 7.16 28.76
CA GLU A 19 21.23 6.98 29.84
C GLU A 19 21.01 5.68 30.61
N GLN A 20 19.76 5.26 30.79
CA GLN A 20 19.40 4.02 31.49
C GLN A 20 19.28 2.79 30.56
N GLY A 21 19.51 2.94 29.25
CA GLY A 21 19.41 1.84 28.29
C GLY A 21 18.00 1.26 28.13
N LEU A 22 16.95 2.03 28.43
CA LEU A 22 15.54 1.59 28.43
C LEU A 22 14.84 1.76 27.07
N GLN A 23 15.58 2.11 26.02
CA GLN A 23 15.00 2.51 24.72
C GLN A 23 14.14 1.42 24.07
N GLU A 24 14.63 0.17 24.04
CA GLU A 24 13.88 -0.96 23.47
C GLU A 24 12.67 -1.33 24.32
N ARG A 25 12.79 -1.26 25.65
CA ARG A 25 11.69 -1.54 26.58
C ARG A 25 10.60 -0.47 26.53
N ALA A 26 10.98 0.78 26.27
CA ALA A 26 10.06 1.91 26.17
C ALA A 26 9.30 1.99 24.83
N ARG A 27 9.85 1.43 23.74
CA ARG A 27 9.28 1.53 22.38
C ARG A 27 7.79 1.17 22.28
N PRO A 28 7.32 0.02 22.83
CA PRO A 28 5.91 -0.35 22.75
C PRO A 28 5.01 0.70 23.41
N PHE A 29 5.36 1.11 24.63
CA PHE A 29 4.61 2.12 25.38
C PHE A 29 4.62 3.49 24.69
N MET A 30 5.72 3.88 24.04
CA MET A 30 5.76 5.13 23.25
C MET A 30 4.77 5.08 22.08
N SER A 31 4.70 3.96 21.37
CA SER A 31 3.76 3.75 20.27
C SER A 31 2.30 3.77 20.75
N ASP A 32 2.01 3.05 21.83
CA ASP A 32 0.65 2.92 22.38
C ASP A 32 0.10 4.26 22.88
N ASN A 33 0.96 5.13 23.40
CA ASN A 33 0.60 6.45 23.91
C ASN A 33 0.87 7.57 22.90
N ALA A 34 1.19 7.26 21.64
CA ALA A 34 1.47 8.25 20.59
C ALA A 34 2.52 9.31 20.99
N VAL A 35 3.55 8.92 21.75
CA VAL A 35 4.65 9.82 22.14
C VAL A 35 5.55 10.07 20.95
N ILE A 36 5.64 11.33 20.53
CA ILE A 36 6.52 11.79 19.45
C ILE A 36 7.90 12.20 19.98
N LYS A 37 8.86 12.33 19.06
CA LYS A 37 10.20 12.80 19.42
C LYS A 37 10.17 14.27 19.84
N THR A 38 11.08 14.64 20.73
CA THR A 38 11.24 16.01 21.24
C THR A 38 11.45 17.01 20.11
N GLU A 39 12.27 16.65 19.12
CA GLU A 39 12.54 17.51 17.95
C GLU A 39 11.26 17.78 17.13
N GLU A 40 10.43 16.76 16.94
CA GLU A 40 9.17 16.85 16.22
C GLU A 40 8.12 17.66 17.01
N LEU A 41 8.07 17.45 18.33
CA LEU A 41 7.24 18.22 19.25
C LEU A 41 7.62 19.71 19.26
N GLU A 42 8.91 20.02 19.35
CA GLU A 42 9.41 21.39 19.33
C GLU A 42 9.09 22.07 17.99
N LYS A 43 9.31 21.37 16.87
CA LYS A 43 8.94 21.86 15.54
C LYS A 43 7.45 22.18 15.46
N THR A 44 6.60 21.24 15.86
CA THR A 44 5.13 21.39 15.82
C THR A 44 4.65 22.56 16.66
N LEU A 45 5.16 22.70 17.89
CA LEU A 45 4.79 23.80 18.78
C LEU A 45 5.24 25.17 18.25
N LYS A 46 6.43 25.25 17.64
CA LYS A 46 6.92 26.49 17.00
C LYS A 46 6.06 26.88 15.80
N GLU A 47 5.70 25.92 14.95
CA GLU A 47 4.79 26.14 13.82
C GLU A 47 3.40 26.59 14.30
N MET A 48 2.95 26.11 15.45
CA MET A 48 1.70 26.56 16.07
C MET A 48 1.75 28.00 16.62
N GLN A 49 2.93 28.48 17.01
CA GLN A 49 3.15 29.77 17.68
C GLN A 49 3.59 30.91 16.74
N ALA A 50 3.68 30.69 15.42
CA ALA A 50 4.15 31.71 14.49
C ALA A 50 3.25 32.96 14.50
N GLU A 51 3.82 34.14 14.78
CA GLU A 51 3.11 35.41 15.06
C GLU A 51 2.26 35.93 13.88
N ASP A 52 2.59 35.55 12.64
CA ASP A 52 1.89 35.99 11.41
C ASP A 52 1.21 34.83 10.66
N ARG A 53 0.91 33.71 11.32
CA ARG A 53 0.28 32.57 10.63
C ARG A 53 -1.16 32.89 10.23
N ASP A 54 -1.57 32.53 9.02
CA ASP A 54 -2.99 32.55 8.62
C ASP A 54 -3.77 31.45 9.38
N LEU A 55 -5.07 31.68 9.58
CA LEU A 55 -5.94 30.63 10.11
C LEU A 55 -6.19 29.59 9.03
N LYS A 56 -5.81 28.33 9.27
CA LYS A 56 -5.97 27.25 8.28
C LYS A 56 -7.38 26.69 8.33
N VAL A 57 -8.12 26.82 7.22
CA VAL A 57 -9.49 26.36 7.06
C VAL A 57 -9.52 25.17 6.10
N GLY A 58 -9.81 23.97 6.60
CA GLY A 58 -9.95 22.77 5.78
C GLY A 58 -11.35 22.61 5.23
N ILE A 59 -11.50 22.36 3.92
CA ILE A 59 -12.75 21.92 3.30
C ILE A 59 -12.67 20.42 3.06
N ILE A 60 -13.49 19.63 3.75
CA ILE A 60 -13.47 18.16 3.70
C ILE A 60 -14.82 17.56 3.31
N GLY A 61 -14.82 16.29 2.93
CA GLY A 61 -16.04 15.58 2.54
C GLY A 61 -15.75 14.47 1.53
N CYS A 62 -16.72 13.58 1.32
CA CYS A 62 -16.63 12.51 0.33
C CYS A 62 -16.32 12.99 -1.10
N VAL A 63 -15.85 12.07 -1.94
CA VAL A 63 -15.74 12.30 -3.39
C VAL A 63 -17.14 12.65 -3.91
N LYS A 64 -17.25 13.67 -4.78
CA LYS A 64 -18.52 14.22 -5.29
C LYS A 64 -19.45 14.88 -4.24
N ALA A 65 -18.97 15.16 -3.04
CA ALA A 65 -19.77 15.91 -2.05
C ALA A 65 -19.99 17.41 -2.38
N GLY A 66 -19.54 17.90 -3.54
CA GLY A 66 -19.74 19.29 -3.96
C GLY A 66 -18.68 20.30 -3.49
N LYS A 67 -17.56 19.86 -2.90
CA LYS A 67 -16.47 20.73 -2.38
C LYS A 67 -15.94 21.74 -3.40
N SER A 68 -15.50 21.28 -4.57
CA SER A 68 -14.94 22.17 -5.59
C SER A 68 -16.00 23.11 -6.18
N SER A 69 -17.25 22.66 -6.28
CA SER A 69 -18.38 23.52 -6.69
C SER A 69 -18.65 24.61 -5.65
N LEU A 70 -18.58 24.29 -4.36
CA LEU A 70 -18.69 25.25 -3.26
C LEU A 70 -17.57 26.29 -3.31
N LEU A 71 -16.31 25.84 -3.46
CA LEU A 71 -15.15 26.72 -3.54
C LEU A 71 -15.17 27.61 -4.80
N ASN A 72 -15.60 27.08 -5.94
CA ASN A 72 -15.79 27.87 -7.16
C ASN A 72 -16.85 28.97 -6.95
N ALA A 73 -17.95 28.68 -6.27
CA ALA A 73 -18.95 29.69 -5.92
C ALA A 73 -18.40 30.74 -4.94
N LEU A 74 -17.78 30.30 -3.86
CA LEU A 74 -17.35 31.15 -2.74
C LEU A 74 -16.12 32.02 -3.06
N ILE A 75 -15.16 31.48 -3.82
CA ILE A 75 -13.85 32.11 -4.03
C ILE A 75 -13.69 32.68 -5.45
N PHE A 76 -14.29 32.02 -6.45
CA PHE A 76 -14.10 32.35 -7.87
C PHE A 76 -15.37 32.93 -8.52
N GLU A 77 -16.30 33.44 -7.72
CA GLU A 77 -17.56 34.04 -8.16
C GLU A 77 -18.38 33.16 -9.12
N GLY A 78 -18.35 31.84 -8.93
CA GLY A 78 -19.06 30.86 -9.76
C GLY A 78 -18.31 30.45 -11.03
N VAL A 79 -17.13 31.02 -11.29
CA VAL A 79 -16.26 30.57 -12.40
C VAL A 79 -15.65 29.22 -12.03
N GLU A 80 -15.74 28.25 -12.94
CA GLU A 80 -15.14 26.91 -12.77
C GLU A 80 -13.61 26.96 -12.89
N VAL A 81 -12.93 27.35 -11.81
CA VAL A 81 -11.46 27.38 -11.74
C VAL A 81 -10.91 26.07 -11.22
N LEU A 82 -11.44 25.59 -10.10
CA LEU A 82 -11.11 24.29 -9.57
C LEU A 82 -11.86 23.22 -10.38
N PRO A 83 -11.18 22.17 -10.87
CA PRO A 83 -11.85 21.14 -11.63
C PRO A 83 -12.90 20.42 -10.79
N LYS A 84 -14.14 20.38 -11.28
CA LYS A 84 -15.21 19.53 -10.72
C LYS A 84 -14.81 18.08 -10.96
N ALA A 85 -14.15 17.45 -10.00
CA ALA A 85 -13.66 16.08 -10.13
C ALA A 85 -14.84 15.10 -10.30
N ALA A 86 -15.18 14.76 -11.55
CA ALA A 86 -16.15 13.70 -11.85
C ALA A 86 -15.54 12.29 -11.66
N THR A 87 -14.20 12.21 -11.58
CA THR A 87 -13.44 10.97 -11.46
C THR A 87 -12.58 10.98 -10.20
N PRO A 88 -12.48 9.87 -9.45
CA PRO A 88 -11.73 9.76 -8.18
C PRO A 88 -10.21 9.76 -8.40
N MET A 89 -9.65 10.73 -9.13
CA MET A 89 -8.27 10.67 -9.65
C MET A 89 -7.42 11.92 -9.43
N THR A 90 -7.98 13.03 -8.94
CA THR A 90 -7.28 14.32 -8.81
C THR A 90 -6.76 14.54 -7.39
N ALA A 91 -5.45 14.34 -7.19
CA ALA A 91 -4.79 14.20 -5.89
C ALA A 91 -4.01 15.44 -5.40
N SER A 92 -4.03 16.54 -6.16
CA SER A 92 -3.25 17.72 -5.79
C SER A 92 -4.04 18.59 -4.83
N LEU A 93 -3.52 18.70 -3.60
CA LEU A 93 -3.99 19.65 -2.59
C LEU A 93 -4.05 21.05 -3.19
N THR A 94 -5.19 21.73 -3.08
CA THR A 94 -5.28 23.13 -3.50
C THR A 94 -5.37 24.03 -2.28
N ILE A 95 -4.43 24.97 -2.17
CA ILE A 95 -4.34 25.94 -1.10
C ILE A 95 -4.70 27.29 -1.69
N LEU A 96 -5.69 27.97 -1.12
CA LEU A 96 -6.15 29.29 -1.53
C LEU A 96 -5.70 30.31 -0.50
N LYS A 97 -5.00 31.35 -0.95
CA LYS A 97 -4.48 32.43 -0.10
C LYS A 97 -4.88 33.80 -0.62
N TYR A 98 -4.93 34.77 0.29
CA TYR A 98 -5.06 36.17 -0.10
C TYR A 98 -3.76 36.71 -0.71
N ALA A 99 -3.89 37.44 -1.83
CA ALA A 99 -2.84 38.30 -2.36
C ALA A 99 -3.45 39.41 -3.21
N ASN A 100 -2.75 40.55 -3.33
CA ASN A 100 -3.22 41.65 -4.17
C ASN A 100 -3.25 41.31 -5.67
N THR A 101 -2.39 40.39 -6.10
CA THR A 101 -2.25 39.96 -7.49
C THR A 101 -2.49 38.46 -7.61
N LEU A 102 -3.16 38.05 -8.69
CA LEU A 102 -3.35 36.64 -9.00
C LEU A 102 -1.98 35.99 -9.28
N SER A 103 -1.61 34.99 -8.48
CA SER A 103 -0.44 34.16 -8.72
C SER A 103 -0.77 32.72 -8.40
N THR A 104 -0.15 31.79 -9.10
CA THR A 104 -0.31 30.37 -8.82
C THR A 104 1.05 29.70 -8.82
N GLU A 105 1.33 28.93 -7.77
CA GLU A 105 2.58 28.24 -7.57
C GLU A 105 2.32 26.75 -7.31
N VAL A 106 3.08 25.90 -7.99
CA VAL A 106 3.03 24.46 -7.86
C VAL A 106 4.15 24.02 -6.94
N GLU A 107 3.81 23.34 -5.86
CA GLU A 107 4.76 22.63 -5.03
C GLU A 107 4.94 21.23 -5.62
N PHE A 108 6.15 20.92 -6.11
CA PHE A 108 6.51 19.58 -6.55
C PHE A 108 7.09 18.77 -5.40
N TYR A 109 7.06 17.44 -5.52
CA TYR A 109 7.85 16.57 -4.66
C TYR A 109 9.35 16.87 -4.81
N SER A 110 10.04 17.03 -3.69
CA SER A 110 11.49 17.18 -3.66
C SER A 110 12.19 15.85 -3.94
N PRO A 111 13.48 15.86 -4.33
CA PRO A 111 14.25 14.62 -4.51
C PRO A 111 14.23 13.72 -3.26
N LYS A 112 14.22 14.32 -2.07
CA LYS A 112 14.10 13.60 -0.81
C LYS A 112 12.73 12.92 -0.67
N ASP A 113 11.65 13.61 -1.05
CA ASP A 113 10.30 13.04 -1.02
C ASP A 113 10.19 11.87 -2.01
N ILE A 114 10.78 12.00 -3.21
CA ILE A 114 10.79 10.93 -4.23
C ILE A 114 11.60 9.73 -3.73
N ALA A 115 12.76 9.95 -3.10
CA ALA A 115 13.56 8.86 -2.53
C ALA A 115 12.84 8.14 -1.38
N GLU A 116 12.06 8.86 -0.56
CA GLU A 116 11.21 8.23 0.47
C GLU A 116 10.11 7.38 -0.17
N LEU A 117 9.44 7.90 -1.20
CA LEU A 117 8.42 7.16 -1.96
C LEU A 117 8.99 5.91 -2.63
N GLU A 118 10.21 5.98 -3.17
CA GLU A 118 10.93 4.87 -3.77
C GLU A 118 11.24 3.77 -2.74
N ASN A 119 11.80 4.14 -1.59
CA ASN A 119 12.14 3.18 -0.54
C ASN A 119 10.88 2.47 0.03
N GLU A 120 9.79 3.21 0.23
CA GLU A 120 8.52 2.61 0.65
C GLU A 120 7.89 1.77 -0.48
N HIS A 121 8.03 2.15 -1.75
CA HIS A 121 7.63 1.33 -2.89
C HIS A 121 8.40 -0.01 -2.92
N GLU A 122 9.72 0.02 -2.75
CA GLU A 122 10.55 -1.20 -2.69
C GLU A 122 10.18 -2.08 -1.48
N ARG A 123 9.88 -1.45 -0.34
CA ARG A 123 9.37 -2.16 0.84
C ARG A 123 8.02 -2.83 0.57
N TYR A 124 7.09 -2.13 -0.10
CA TYR A 124 5.82 -2.69 -0.53
C TYR A 124 6.03 -3.92 -1.43
N VAL A 125 6.88 -3.79 -2.46
CA VAL A 125 7.14 -4.87 -3.43
C VAL A 125 7.74 -6.09 -2.73
N ARG A 126 8.71 -5.89 -1.82
CA ARG A 126 9.31 -6.99 -1.04
C ARG A 126 8.28 -7.70 -0.18
N GLU A 127 7.46 -6.95 0.55
CA GLU A 127 6.47 -7.52 1.45
C GLU A 127 5.31 -8.19 0.67
N PHE A 128 4.90 -7.61 -0.45
CA PHE A 128 3.93 -8.20 -1.36
C PHE A 128 4.40 -9.57 -1.87
N ASN A 129 5.63 -9.63 -2.40
CA ASN A 129 6.19 -10.89 -2.90
C ASN A 129 6.32 -11.92 -1.78
N ARG A 130 6.77 -11.52 -0.59
CA ARG A 130 6.85 -12.41 0.59
C ARG A 130 5.50 -13.03 0.93
N ILE A 131 4.43 -12.23 1.01
CA ILE A 131 3.09 -12.72 1.35
C ILE A 131 2.53 -13.60 0.22
N VAL A 132 2.74 -13.24 -1.05
CA VAL A 132 2.31 -14.04 -2.20
C VAL A 132 2.99 -15.41 -2.17
N GLU A 133 4.31 -15.47 -1.99
CA GLU A 133 5.07 -16.72 -1.94
C GLU A 133 4.59 -17.63 -0.79
N GLU A 134 4.40 -17.06 0.40
CA GLU A 134 3.88 -17.79 1.55
C GLU A 134 2.47 -18.35 1.31
N GLU A 135 1.59 -17.57 0.67
CA GLU A 135 0.20 -17.96 0.44
C GLU A 135 0.04 -18.94 -0.72
N VAL A 136 0.83 -18.80 -1.80
CA VAL A 136 0.93 -19.81 -2.86
C VAL A 136 1.38 -21.14 -2.26
N LYS A 137 2.42 -21.12 -1.42
CA LYS A 137 2.93 -22.33 -0.75
C LYS A 137 1.85 -22.97 0.12
N LYS A 138 1.15 -22.20 0.96
CA LYS A 138 0.04 -22.70 1.80
C LYS A 138 -1.08 -23.33 0.98
N GLN A 139 -1.44 -22.73 -0.16
CA GLN A 139 -2.53 -23.25 -0.99
C GLN A 139 -2.14 -24.52 -1.75
N LYS A 140 -0.92 -24.59 -2.28
CA LYS A 140 -0.36 -25.82 -2.88
C LYS A 140 -0.28 -26.94 -1.85
N GLU A 141 0.14 -26.64 -0.62
CA GLU A 141 0.16 -27.62 0.47
C GLU A 141 -1.25 -28.14 0.81
N LYS A 142 -2.26 -27.25 0.92
CA LYS A 142 -3.66 -27.66 1.16
C LYS A 142 -4.21 -28.55 0.05
N GLN A 143 -3.93 -28.25 -1.22
CA GLN A 143 -4.32 -29.12 -2.32
C GLN A 143 -3.60 -30.47 -2.27
N SER A 144 -2.30 -30.48 -1.98
CA SER A 144 -1.53 -31.72 -1.89
C SER A 144 -2.03 -32.65 -0.77
N LEU A 145 -2.45 -32.08 0.38
CA LEU A 145 -3.03 -32.82 1.50
C LEU A 145 -4.42 -33.37 1.15
N SER A 146 -5.24 -32.58 0.45
CA SER A 146 -6.55 -33.03 -0.06
C SER A 146 -6.40 -34.20 -1.06
N ASN A 147 -5.41 -34.11 -1.95
CA ASN A 147 -5.11 -35.15 -2.94
C ASN A 147 -4.60 -36.43 -2.26
N LYS A 148 -3.70 -36.34 -1.27
CA LYS A 148 -3.22 -37.49 -0.48
C LYS A 148 -4.31 -38.15 0.36
N ALA A 149 -5.21 -37.36 0.96
CA ALA A 149 -6.35 -37.90 1.71
C ALA A 149 -7.33 -38.66 0.77
N LYS A 150 -7.54 -38.15 -0.46
CA LYS A 150 -8.35 -38.81 -1.49
C LYS A 150 -7.69 -40.09 -2.04
N GLU A 151 -6.38 -40.12 -2.23
CA GLU A 151 -5.64 -41.35 -2.58
C GLU A 151 -5.69 -42.40 -1.47
N GLY A 152 -5.54 -41.98 -0.21
CA GLY A 152 -5.73 -42.85 0.95
C GLY A 152 -7.14 -43.46 0.98
N PHE A 153 -8.18 -42.65 0.75
CA PHE A 153 -9.56 -43.12 0.73
C PHE A 153 -9.87 -44.02 -0.48
N ARG A 154 -9.34 -43.70 -1.68
CA ARG A 154 -9.46 -44.55 -2.88
C ARG A 154 -8.73 -45.90 -2.73
N ASN A 155 -7.57 -45.89 -2.08
CA ASN A 155 -6.80 -47.11 -1.83
C ASN A 155 -7.50 -47.98 -0.79
N VAL A 156 -8.11 -47.39 0.24
CA VAL A 156 -8.91 -48.14 1.23
C VAL A 156 -10.21 -48.65 0.61
N SER A 157 -10.92 -47.86 -0.19
CA SER A 157 -12.17 -48.29 -0.86
C SER A 157 -11.92 -49.40 -1.87
N ASN A 158 -10.84 -49.33 -2.66
CA ASN A 158 -10.47 -50.38 -3.61
C ASN A 158 -9.97 -51.66 -2.93
N LYS A 159 -9.43 -51.57 -1.70
CA LYS A 159 -8.98 -52.73 -0.93
C LYS A 159 -10.11 -53.41 -0.15
N MET A 160 -11.16 -52.67 0.23
CA MET A 160 -12.32 -53.21 0.95
C MET A 160 -13.48 -53.65 0.06
N LEU A 161 -13.67 -53.05 -1.11
CA LEU A 161 -14.80 -53.36 -1.99
C LEU A 161 -14.27 -53.80 -3.36
N ASN A 162 -14.09 -55.10 -3.50
CA ASN A 162 -13.74 -55.77 -4.76
C ASN A 162 -14.94 -55.72 -5.72
N ARG A 163 -15.29 -54.53 -6.22
CA ARG A 163 -16.40 -54.30 -7.15
C ARG A 163 -15.97 -53.42 -8.31
N ASN A 164 -15.77 -54.07 -9.45
CA ASN A 164 -15.94 -53.45 -10.76
C ASN A 164 -17.35 -52.83 -10.84
N LYS A 165 -17.47 -51.51 -11.09
CA LYS A 165 -18.45 -50.93 -12.04
C LYS A 165 -18.39 -49.39 -12.16
N ASN A 166 -18.32 -48.98 -13.43
CA ASN A 166 -18.85 -47.81 -14.17
C ASN A 166 -18.72 -46.34 -13.66
N PRO A 167 -18.56 -45.39 -14.62
CA PRO A 167 -18.27 -44.00 -14.35
C PRO A 167 -19.55 -43.15 -14.30
N GLU A 168 -20.09 -42.90 -13.11
CA GLU A 168 -21.09 -41.84 -12.93
C GLU A 168 -20.62 -40.83 -11.89
N ALA A 169 -20.29 -39.65 -12.43
CA ALA A 169 -20.20 -38.31 -11.84
C ALA A 169 -20.14 -38.21 -10.30
N ALA A 170 -18.93 -38.33 -9.75
CA ALA A 170 -18.60 -37.59 -8.53
C ALA A 170 -18.52 -36.09 -8.86
N PRO A 171 -19.01 -35.18 -8.01
CA PRO A 171 -18.96 -33.75 -8.27
C PRO A 171 -17.50 -33.32 -8.42
N LYS A 172 -17.14 -32.74 -9.57
CA LYS A 172 -15.83 -32.13 -9.80
C LYS A 172 -15.69 -30.95 -8.84
N GLU A 173 -15.10 -31.17 -7.67
CA GLU A 173 -14.56 -30.07 -6.87
C GLU A 173 -13.39 -29.47 -7.64
N ASN A 174 -13.49 -28.17 -7.94
CA ASN A 174 -12.53 -27.40 -8.72
C ASN A 174 -11.13 -27.45 -8.07
N ILE A 175 -10.23 -28.26 -8.62
CA ILE A 175 -8.79 -28.12 -8.39
C ILE A 175 -8.39 -26.79 -9.03
N LEU A 176 -8.03 -25.82 -8.20
CA LEU A 176 -7.55 -24.53 -8.67
C LEU A 176 -6.23 -24.75 -9.41
N SER A 177 -6.13 -24.21 -10.62
CA SER A 177 -4.89 -24.14 -11.38
C SER A 177 -3.82 -23.31 -10.67
N ASP A 178 -2.55 -23.48 -11.03
CA ASP A 178 -1.45 -22.66 -10.50
C ASP A 178 -1.69 -21.16 -10.71
N GLU A 179 -2.31 -20.78 -11.82
CA GLU A 179 -2.67 -19.39 -12.12
C GLU A 179 -3.77 -18.87 -11.19
N GLU A 180 -4.75 -19.69 -10.84
CA GLU A 180 -5.81 -19.32 -9.88
C GLU A 180 -5.29 -19.22 -8.44
N ILE A 181 -4.35 -20.09 -8.05
CA ILE A 181 -3.66 -20.03 -6.77
C ILE A 181 -2.84 -18.73 -6.67
N ALA A 182 -2.06 -18.41 -7.70
CA ALA A 182 -1.31 -17.16 -7.77
C ALA A 182 -2.24 -15.93 -7.66
N LYS A 183 -3.30 -15.87 -8.48
CA LYS A 183 -4.30 -14.78 -8.41
C LYS A 183 -5.00 -14.67 -7.06
N ARG A 184 -5.14 -15.77 -6.32
CA ARG A 184 -5.72 -15.76 -4.97
C ARG A 184 -4.71 -15.29 -3.94
N ALA A 185 -3.47 -15.73 -4.02
CA ALA A 185 -2.37 -15.28 -3.17
C ALA A 185 -2.11 -13.78 -3.33
N GLU A 186 -2.09 -13.27 -4.57
CA GLU A 186 -2.01 -11.84 -4.86
C GLU A 186 -3.15 -11.04 -4.23
N ARG A 187 -4.39 -11.56 -4.27
CA ARG A 187 -5.54 -10.91 -3.62
C ARG A 187 -5.39 -10.85 -2.11
N ILE A 188 -4.87 -11.91 -1.49
CA ILE A 188 -4.63 -11.96 -0.04
C ILE A 188 -3.50 -11.00 0.34
N ALA A 189 -2.40 -10.98 -0.42
CA ALA A 189 -1.30 -10.05 -0.21
C ALA A 189 -1.74 -8.58 -0.34
N LYS A 190 -2.57 -8.25 -1.35
CA LYS A 190 -3.18 -6.92 -1.46
C LYS A 190 -4.01 -6.57 -0.23
N SER A 191 -4.90 -7.47 0.19
CA SER A 191 -5.77 -7.23 1.37
C SER A 191 -5.00 -7.10 2.69
N GLU A 192 -3.89 -7.81 2.85
CA GLU A 192 -3.06 -7.70 4.05
C GLU A 192 -2.27 -6.39 4.06
N LEU A 193 -1.70 -5.99 2.91
CA LEU A 193 -0.98 -4.73 2.76
C LEU A 193 -1.89 -3.50 2.78
N GLU A 194 -3.17 -3.63 2.41
CA GLU A 194 -4.17 -2.56 2.53
C GLU A 194 -4.32 -2.03 3.97
N LYS A 195 -3.90 -2.82 4.98
CA LYS A 195 -3.85 -2.36 6.38
C LYS A 195 -2.78 -1.29 6.61
N ASP A 196 -1.66 -1.35 5.87
CA ASP A 196 -0.63 -0.32 5.88
C ASP A 196 -0.91 0.72 4.78
N THR A 197 -1.84 1.62 5.10
CA THR A 197 -2.27 2.66 4.16
C THR A 197 -1.12 3.53 3.64
N LYS A 198 -0.07 3.77 4.44
CA LYS A 198 1.10 4.57 4.06
C LYS A 198 1.99 3.87 3.04
N LEU A 199 2.13 2.56 3.20
CA LEU A 199 2.94 1.75 2.31
C LEU A 199 2.29 1.62 0.93
N VAL A 200 1.00 1.29 0.87
CA VAL A 200 0.20 1.24 -0.37
C VAL A 200 0.18 2.60 -1.07
N SER A 201 -0.02 3.65 -0.27
CA SER A 201 0.01 5.05 -0.67
C SER A 201 1.27 5.40 -1.48
N SER A 202 2.42 5.13 -0.87
CA SER A 202 3.72 5.49 -1.42
C SER A 202 4.02 4.69 -2.69
N HIS A 203 3.69 3.40 -2.67
CA HIS A 203 3.80 2.51 -3.83
C HIS A 203 3.01 3.04 -5.04
N ASP A 204 1.73 3.37 -4.86
CA ASP A 204 0.86 3.82 -5.96
C ASP A 204 1.29 5.16 -6.55
N GLN A 205 1.78 6.07 -5.69
CA GLN A 205 2.28 7.37 -6.14
C GLN A 205 3.58 7.21 -6.93
N TYR A 206 4.52 6.40 -6.44
CA TYR A 206 5.78 6.12 -7.12
C TYR A 206 5.56 5.40 -8.46
N GLU A 207 4.62 4.45 -8.53
CA GLU A 207 4.24 3.79 -9.80
C GLU A 207 3.73 4.79 -10.86
N LYS A 208 2.98 5.82 -10.45
CA LYS A 208 2.53 6.89 -11.36
C LYS A 208 3.70 7.73 -11.84
N ILE A 209 4.62 8.09 -10.94
CA ILE A 209 5.86 8.82 -11.24
C ILE A 209 6.70 8.04 -12.25
N LYS A 210 6.88 6.73 -12.03
CA LYS A 210 7.64 5.84 -12.92
C LYS A 210 7.02 5.77 -14.31
N LYS A 211 5.70 5.69 -14.41
CA LYS A 211 4.96 5.66 -15.68
C LYS A 211 5.00 6.98 -16.46
N SER A 212 5.13 8.13 -15.79
CA SER A 212 5.20 9.42 -16.47
C SER A 212 6.57 9.74 -17.09
N GLY A 213 7.63 9.02 -16.73
CA GLY A 213 8.95 9.14 -17.36
C GLY A 213 9.72 10.44 -17.09
N LEU A 214 9.25 11.29 -16.16
CA LEU A 214 9.85 12.57 -15.79
C LEU A 214 10.64 12.41 -14.47
N LEU A 215 11.90 11.98 -14.51
CA LEU A 215 12.64 11.69 -13.26
C LEU A 215 13.15 12.93 -12.49
N ASN A 216 13.06 14.14 -13.06
CA ASN A 216 13.56 15.35 -12.39
C ASN A 216 12.61 16.56 -12.55
N THR A 217 12.19 17.12 -11.43
CA THR A 217 11.30 18.30 -11.31
C THR A 217 12.06 19.59 -10.95
N GLU A 218 13.35 19.52 -10.60
CA GLU A 218 14.13 20.67 -10.11
C GLU A 218 14.24 21.82 -11.12
N ASN A 219 14.15 21.51 -12.42
CA ASN A 219 14.25 22.51 -13.50
C ASN A 219 12.88 23.00 -14.01
N LEU A 220 11.77 22.55 -13.41
CA LEU A 220 10.44 23.01 -13.80
C LEU A 220 10.14 24.34 -13.11
N ASP A 221 9.67 25.33 -13.88
CA ASP A 221 9.13 26.56 -13.29
C ASP A 221 7.84 26.21 -12.51
N PRO A 222 7.82 26.41 -11.19
CA PRO A 222 6.64 26.13 -10.38
C PRO A 222 5.53 27.16 -10.62
N ARG A 223 5.80 28.30 -11.27
CA ARG A 223 4.82 29.38 -11.41
C ARG A 223 3.93 29.18 -12.62
N ILE A 224 2.62 29.22 -12.37
CA ILE A 224 1.59 29.27 -13.41
C ILE A 224 1.16 30.72 -13.57
N GLN A 225 1.58 31.35 -14.67
CA GLN A 225 1.07 32.66 -15.05
C GLN A 225 -0.25 32.49 -15.81
N ALA A 226 -1.28 33.21 -15.38
CA ALA A 226 -2.56 33.26 -16.09
C ALA A 226 -3.11 34.69 -16.02
N ASN A 227 -3.60 35.19 -17.15
CA ASN A 227 -4.17 36.54 -17.25
C ASN A 227 -5.68 36.56 -16.95
N SER A 228 -6.30 35.39 -16.81
CA SER A 228 -7.71 35.23 -16.45
C SER A 228 -7.95 33.94 -15.66
N LEU A 229 -9.08 33.87 -14.94
CA LEU A 229 -9.51 32.67 -14.22
C LEU A 229 -9.77 31.47 -15.16
N GLN A 230 -10.23 31.74 -16.39
CA GLN A 230 -10.47 30.72 -17.41
C GLN A 230 -9.15 30.13 -17.95
N GLU A 231 -8.15 30.98 -18.19
CA GLU A 231 -6.81 30.54 -18.57
C GLU A 231 -6.16 29.74 -17.43
N LEU A 232 -6.37 30.18 -16.19
CA LEU A 232 -5.89 29.47 -15.01
C LEU A 232 -6.46 28.05 -14.93
N ASN A 233 -7.78 27.87 -15.11
CA ASN A 233 -8.40 26.54 -15.14
C ASN A 233 -7.72 25.61 -16.17
N GLN A 234 -7.52 26.08 -17.40
CA GLN A 234 -6.91 25.27 -18.47
C GLN A 234 -5.48 24.84 -18.12
N LYS A 235 -4.69 25.74 -17.52
CA LYS A 235 -3.31 25.44 -17.10
C LYS A 235 -3.29 24.51 -15.88
N LEU A 236 -4.18 24.71 -14.91
CA LEU A 236 -4.30 23.87 -13.72
C LEU A 236 -4.56 22.40 -14.06
N LEU A 237 -5.34 22.11 -15.12
CA LEU A 237 -5.61 20.74 -15.56
C LEU A 237 -4.34 19.92 -15.85
N GLN A 238 -3.21 20.56 -16.20
CA GLN A 238 -1.94 19.85 -16.40
C GLN A 238 -1.29 19.38 -15.09
N PHE A 239 -1.64 20.00 -13.97
CA PHE A 239 -1.03 19.75 -12.65
C PHE A 239 -1.97 19.00 -11.71
N VAL A 240 -3.27 19.24 -11.78
CA VAL A 240 -4.25 18.65 -10.87
C VAL A 240 -5.23 17.71 -11.59
N GLY A 241 -5.28 17.75 -12.92
CA GLY A 241 -6.18 16.92 -13.73
C GLY A 241 -5.74 15.46 -13.83
N THR A 242 -6.70 14.57 -14.10
CA THR A 242 -6.50 13.11 -14.10
C THR A 242 -5.43 12.62 -15.09
N ASN A 243 -5.38 13.25 -16.27
CA ASN A 243 -4.39 12.99 -17.31
C ASN A 243 -3.34 14.12 -17.39
N GLY A 244 -3.19 14.90 -16.32
CA GLY A 244 -2.25 16.00 -16.25
C GLY A 244 -0.82 15.49 -16.31
N LYS A 245 -0.01 16.04 -17.23
CA LYS A 245 1.39 15.64 -17.43
C LYS A 245 2.24 15.73 -16.16
N TYR A 246 1.99 16.73 -15.32
CA TYR A 246 2.79 17.01 -14.12
C TYR A 246 2.14 16.49 -12.83
N MET A 247 0.91 15.97 -12.90
CA MET A 247 0.14 15.54 -11.72
C MET A 247 0.85 14.52 -10.83
N PRO A 248 1.56 13.48 -11.36
CA PRO A 248 2.31 12.55 -10.52
C PRO A 248 3.39 13.21 -9.66
N TYR A 249 3.84 14.40 -10.03
CA TYR A 249 4.90 15.14 -9.33
C TYR A 249 4.35 16.31 -8.50
N THR A 250 3.12 16.73 -8.77
CA THR A 250 2.48 17.84 -8.06
C THR A 250 2.12 17.41 -6.65
N LYS A 251 2.84 17.93 -5.66
CA LYS A 251 2.46 17.85 -4.27
C LYS A 251 1.25 18.76 -4.06
N ALA A 252 1.38 20.07 -4.18
CA ALA A 252 0.27 20.99 -3.93
C ALA A 252 0.22 22.10 -4.97
N VAL A 253 -0.93 22.75 -5.09
CA VAL A 253 -1.09 23.98 -5.88
C VAL A 253 -1.55 25.08 -4.94
N ARG A 254 -0.80 26.18 -4.92
CA ARG A 254 -1.12 27.39 -4.16
C ARG A 254 -1.66 28.43 -5.13
N ILE A 255 -2.91 28.83 -4.95
CA ILE A 255 -3.54 29.90 -5.72
C ILE A 255 -3.69 31.10 -4.78
N SER A 256 -3.03 32.19 -5.12
CA SER A 256 -3.14 33.45 -4.39
C SER A 256 -3.95 34.43 -5.21
N LEU A 257 -5.01 34.99 -4.62
CA LEU A 257 -5.91 35.90 -5.33
C LEU A 257 -6.47 36.99 -4.42
N ASN A 258 -6.93 38.09 -5.03
CA ASN A 258 -7.49 39.22 -4.31
C ASN A 258 -8.96 38.96 -3.99
N ASN A 259 -9.20 38.08 -3.01
CA ASN A 259 -10.54 37.80 -2.48
C ASN A 259 -10.60 38.15 -0.98
N PRO A 260 -11.45 39.10 -0.55
CA PRO A 260 -11.61 39.46 0.85
C PRO A 260 -11.97 38.30 1.78
N ASN A 261 -12.65 37.26 1.28
CA ASN A 261 -13.00 36.06 2.03
C ASN A 261 -11.77 35.22 2.41
N LEU A 262 -10.59 35.50 1.85
CA LEU A 262 -9.32 34.84 2.17
C LEU A 262 -8.42 35.69 3.08
N LYS A 263 -8.83 36.91 3.44
CA LYS A 263 -8.00 37.78 4.26
C LYS A 263 -7.80 37.14 5.65
N ASP A 264 -6.54 36.96 6.05
CA ASP A 264 -6.11 36.29 7.28
C ASP A 264 -6.45 34.78 7.34
N LEU A 265 -6.89 34.18 6.22
CA LEU A 265 -7.30 32.78 6.10
C LEU A 265 -6.49 32.05 5.01
N GLU A 266 -6.16 30.80 5.28
CA GLU A 266 -5.62 29.86 4.30
C GLU A 266 -6.64 28.74 4.10
N VAL A 267 -7.35 28.75 2.97
CA VAL A 267 -8.37 27.73 2.67
C VAL A 267 -7.73 26.55 1.95
N ILE A 268 -7.90 25.36 2.51
CA ILE A 268 -7.26 24.13 2.06
C ILE A 268 -8.35 23.21 1.50
N ASP A 269 -8.37 23.04 0.18
CA ASP A 269 -9.23 22.04 -0.48
C ASP A 269 -8.58 20.67 -0.40
N THR A 270 -9.20 19.79 0.40
CA THR A 270 -8.67 18.45 0.62
C THR A 270 -9.20 17.46 -0.42
N PRO A 271 -8.38 16.49 -0.86
CA PRO A 271 -8.88 15.33 -1.59
C PRO A 271 -10.01 14.62 -0.83
N GLY A 272 -10.91 13.98 -1.59
CA GLY A 272 -11.98 13.19 -1.00
C GLY A 272 -11.43 12.16 -0.01
N VAL A 273 -12.09 12.06 1.12
CA VAL A 273 -11.75 11.16 2.23
C VAL A 273 -12.14 9.69 2.05
N ASN A 274 -13.04 9.39 1.12
CA ASN A 274 -13.33 8.03 0.66
C ASN A 274 -12.73 7.82 -0.73
N ASP A 275 -11.52 8.34 -0.92
CA ASP A 275 -10.79 8.13 -2.16
C ASP A 275 -10.39 6.64 -2.24
N PRO A 276 -10.65 5.96 -3.38
CA PRO A 276 -10.27 4.57 -3.55
C PRO A 276 -8.74 4.34 -3.47
N ILE A 277 -7.93 5.39 -3.42
CA ILE A 277 -6.48 5.33 -3.32
C ILE A 277 -6.02 5.71 -1.90
N ALA A 278 -5.40 4.76 -1.21
CA ALA A 278 -4.95 4.89 0.18
C ALA A 278 -4.02 6.09 0.45
N SER A 279 -3.18 6.47 -0.52
CA SER A 279 -2.31 7.66 -0.42
C SER A 279 -3.04 8.95 -0.19
N ARG A 280 -4.20 9.08 -0.79
CA ARG A 280 -4.93 10.32 -0.78
C ARG A 280 -5.66 10.48 0.53
N GLU A 281 -6.16 9.37 1.05
CA GLU A 281 -6.78 9.37 2.36
C GLU A 281 -5.78 9.74 3.47
N GLU A 282 -4.60 9.14 3.49
CA GLU A 282 -3.56 9.48 4.48
C GLU A 282 -3.15 10.95 4.39
N ARG A 283 -3.03 11.47 3.16
CA ARG A 283 -2.69 12.87 2.96
C ARG A 283 -3.77 13.81 3.48
N THR A 284 -5.05 13.50 3.24
CA THR A 284 -6.16 14.26 3.82
C THR A 284 -6.12 14.19 5.35
N LYS A 285 -5.77 13.05 5.95
CA LYS A 285 -5.59 12.92 7.41
C LYS A 285 -4.46 13.80 7.94
N ALA A 286 -3.31 13.81 7.27
CA ALA A 286 -2.17 14.63 7.70
C ALA A 286 -2.53 16.13 7.69
N LEU A 287 -3.23 16.59 6.65
CA LEU A 287 -3.64 17.98 6.50
C LEU A 287 -4.70 18.40 7.53
N LEU A 288 -5.57 17.47 7.92
CA LEU A 288 -6.61 17.74 8.92
C LEU A 288 -6.04 18.06 10.30
N LYS A 289 -4.88 17.49 10.66
CA LYS A 289 -4.17 17.85 11.91
C LYS A 289 -3.69 19.31 11.89
N ASP A 290 -3.31 19.79 10.72
CA ASP A 290 -2.80 21.16 10.55
C ASP A 290 -3.93 22.19 10.49
N CYS A 291 -5.16 21.80 10.18
CA CYS A 291 -6.31 22.71 10.08
C CYS A 291 -6.79 23.20 11.46
N ASP A 292 -7.17 24.47 11.53
CA ASP A 292 -7.67 25.10 12.76
C ASP A 292 -9.19 25.08 12.81
N VAL A 293 -9.82 25.25 11.64
CA VAL A 293 -11.27 25.19 11.42
C VAL A 293 -11.53 24.24 10.27
N VAL A 294 -12.59 23.43 10.37
CA VAL A 294 -12.98 22.49 9.31
C VAL A 294 -14.42 22.70 8.89
N PHE A 295 -14.65 22.77 7.58
CA PHE A 295 -15.96 22.72 6.96
C PHE A 295 -16.15 21.34 6.34
N THR A 296 -17.07 20.56 6.90
CA THR A 296 -17.45 19.25 6.39
C THR A 296 -18.59 19.42 5.39
N VAL A 297 -18.33 19.12 4.13
CA VAL A 297 -19.30 19.19 3.05
C VAL A 297 -19.86 17.79 2.78
N SER A 298 -21.19 17.66 2.83
CA SER A 298 -21.91 16.42 2.56
C SER A 298 -23.15 16.72 1.70
N PRO A 299 -23.49 15.89 0.68
CA PRO A 299 -24.66 16.13 -0.17
C PRO A 299 -25.97 15.88 0.58
N SER A 300 -27.02 16.67 0.29
CA SER A 300 -28.32 16.59 0.99
C SER A 300 -28.98 15.21 0.96
N ASN A 301 -28.85 14.49 -0.15
CA ASN A 301 -29.51 13.20 -0.35
C ASN A 301 -28.80 12.03 0.36
N GLN A 302 -27.57 12.24 0.80
CA GLN A 302 -26.73 11.26 1.48
C GLN A 302 -25.99 11.98 2.62
N PHE A 303 -26.74 12.70 3.45
CA PHE A 303 -26.16 13.49 4.51
C PHE A 303 -25.56 12.59 5.59
N LEU A 304 -24.27 12.78 5.89
CA LEU A 304 -23.54 12.08 6.95
C LEU A 304 -23.69 10.54 6.92
N THR A 305 -23.32 9.94 5.79
CA THR A 305 -23.25 8.48 5.67
C THR A 305 -22.19 7.85 6.57
N ASP A 306 -22.17 6.52 6.73
CA ASP A 306 -21.09 5.80 7.43
C ASP A 306 -19.69 6.16 6.88
N SER A 307 -19.61 6.44 5.58
CA SER A 307 -18.41 6.92 4.91
C SER A 307 -17.97 8.29 5.43
N ASP A 308 -18.91 9.20 5.68
CA ASP A 308 -18.66 10.51 6.30
C ASP A 308 -18.35 10.37 7.81
N MET A 309 -18.94 9.38 8.50
CA MET A 309 -18.65 9.08 9.91
C MET A 309 -17.24 8.60 10.13
N SER A 310 -16.72 7.78 9.21
CA SER A 310 -15.34 7.31 9.27
C SER A 310 -14.32 8.45 9.32
N LEU A 311 -14.71 9.65 8.87
CA LEU A 311 -13.89 10.85 8.93
C LEU A 311 -13.79 11.35 10.34
N PHE A 312 -14.92 11.44 11.02
CA PHE A 312 -14.97 11.85 12.41
C PHE A 312 -14.20 10.86 13.27
N ASP A 313 -14.32 9.55 13.08
CA ASP A 313 -13.53 8.56 13.83
C ASP A 313 -12.01 8.75 13.62
N ARG A 314 -11.58 9.01 12.38
CA ARG A 314 -10.15 9.15 12.03
C ARG A 314 -9.55 10.50 12.41
N VAL A 315 -10.39 11.51 12.56
CA VAL A 315 -10.04 12.91 12.84
C VAL A 315 -10.23 13.26 14.33
N SER A 316 -11.08 12.51 15.03
CA SER A 316 -11.33 12.64 16.47
C SER A 316 -10.23 12.01 17.32
N HIS A 317 -9.58 10.94 16.86
CA HIS A 317 -8.67 10.20 17.74
C HIS A 317 -7.32 10.88 18.00
N LYS A 318 -6.96 11.94 17.26
CA LYS A 318 -5.67 12.62 17.42
C LYS A 318 -5.81 14.14 17.21
N GLU A 319 -5.85 14.84 18.33
CA GLU A 319 -5.34 16.20 18.59
C GLU A 319 -5.62 17.30 17.54
N GLY A 320 -6.37 18.34 17.95
CA GLY A 320 -6.14 19.70 17.44
C GLY A 320 -7.33 20.43 16.81
N LEU A 321 -8.49 19.80 16.60
CA LEU A 321 -9.64 20.50 16.02
C LEU A 321 -10.40 21.32 17.05
N GLN A 322 -10.60 22.61 16.74
CA GLN A 322 -11.27 23.55 17.64
C GLN A 322 -12.70 23.85 17.20
N GLU A 323 -12.96 23.86 15.89
CA GLU A 323 -14.27 24.21 15.35
C GLU A 323 -14.59 23.44 14.06
N ILE A 324 -15.82 22.91 13.99
CA ILE A 324 -16.34 22.17 12.85
C ILE A 324 -17.67 22.80 12.41
N TYR A 325 -17.80 23.05 11.11
CA TYR A 325 -19.01 23.53 10.47
C TYR A 325 -19.53 22.48 9.48
N PHE A 326 -20.84 22.23 9.49
CA PHE A 326 -21.47 21.27 8.59
C PHE A 326 -22.15 22.00 7.43
N VAL A 327 -21.65 21.78 6.23
CA VAL A 327 -22.20 22.34 5.00
C VAL A 327 -22.92 21.22 4.26
N VAL A 328 -24.23 21.37 4.06
CA VAL A 328 -25.01 20.47 3.24
C VAL A 328 -25.05 21.05 1.83
N SER A 329 -24.49 20.34 0.87
CA SER A 329 -24.52 20.74 -0.54
C SER A 329 -25.80 20.27 -1.23
N GLN A 330 -26.06 20.78 -2.44
CA GLN A 330 -27.20 20.43 -3.27
C GLN A 330 -28.55 20.87 -2.69
N ALA A 331 -28.63 22.11 -2.16
CA ALA A 331 -29.87 22.70 -1.68
C ALA A 331 -31.02 22.63 -2.69
N ASP A 332 -30.71 22.77 -3.98
CA ASP A 332 -31.63 22.57 -5.10
C ASP A 332 -32.28 21.19 -5.08
N SER A 333 -31.50 20.13 -4.90
CA SER A 333 -32.02 18.76 -4.78
C SER A 333 -32.77 18.53 -3.47
N ALA A 334 -32.33 19.16 -2.37
CA ALA A 334 -32.97 19.04 -1.07
C ALA A 334 -34.41 19.58 -1.08
N VAL A 335 -34.61 20.74 -1.70
CA VAL A 335 -35.94 21.36 -1.81
C VAL A 335 -36.82 20.63 -2.82
N ASP A 336 -36.24 20.12 -3.91
CA ASP A 336 -36.98 19.44 -5.00
C ASP A 336 -37.56 18.06 -4.61
N SER A 337 -37.23 17.52 -3.43
CA SER A 337 -37.81 16.25 -2.99
C SER A 337 -39.33 16.35 -2.82
N SER A 338 -40.08 15.39 -3.37
CA SER A 338 -41.57 15.45 -3.41
C SER A 338 -42.19 15.69 -2.03
N SER A 339 -41.61 15.09 -0.98
CA SER A 339 -42.09 15.28 0.40
C SER A 339 -41.91 16.71 0.93
N VAL A 340 -40.84 17.41 0.51
CA VAL A 340 -40.56 18.79 0.92
C VAL A 340 -41.42 19.76 0.11
N VAL A 341 -41.57 19.53 -1.20
CA VAL A 341 -42.45 20.31 -2.08
C VAL A 341 -43.90 20.28 -1.58
N GLU A 342 -44.42 19.09 -1.26
CA GLU A 342 -45.79 18.93 -0.73
C GLU A 342 -45.97 19.61 0.62
N LYS A 343 -45.08 19.35 1.59
CA LYS A 343 -45.18 19.92 2.95
C LYS A 343 -44.99 21.43 3.00
N SER A 344 -44.33 22.01 2.00
CA SER A 344 -44.13 23.45 1.89
C SER A 344 -45.22 24.15 1.09
N ASN A 345 -46.22 23.42 0.56
CA ASN A 345 -47.22 23.95 -0.38
C ASN A 345 -46.57 24.69 -1.56
N GLN A 346 -45.46 24.16 -2.11
CA GLN A 346 -44.71 24.79 -3.21
C GLN A 346 -44.20 26.21 -2.88
N HIS A 347 -44.02 26.55 -1.59
CA HIS A 347 -43.42 27.82 -1.18
C HIS A 347 -41.92 27.65 -0.90
N LEU A 348 -41.07 28.15 -1.80
CA LEU A 348 -39.62 27.91 -1.80
C LEU A 348 -38.90 28.29 -0.48
N PRO A 349 -39.13 29.46 0.14
CA PRO A 349 -38.51 29.77 1.42
C PRO A 349 -38.88 28.79 2.54
N THR A 350 -40.15 28.35 2.58
CA THR A 350 -40.61 27.36 3.57
C THR A 350 -40.03 25.98 3.29
N ALA A 351 -39.89 25.60 2.01
CA ALA A 351 -39.23 24.36 1.61
C ALA A 351 -37.77 24.31 2.09
N PHE A 352 -37.02 25.39 1.86
CA PHE A 352 -35.64 25.52 2.28
C PHE A 352 -35.50 25.44 3.81
N GLU A 353 -36.33 26.17 4.56
CA GLU A 353 -36.33 26.11 6.02
C GLU A 353 -36.65 24.69 6.54
N ASN A 354 -37.65 24.03 5.95
CA ASN A 354 -38.04 22.68 6.35
C ASN A 354 -36.91 21.68 6.09
N ALA A 355 -36.26 21.76 4.92
CA ALA A 355 -35.11 20.93 4.60
C ALA A 355 -33.95 21.16 5.57
N GLN A 356 -33.57 22.41 5.83
CA GLN A 356 -32.49 22.74 6.76
C GLN A 356 -32.80 22.31 8.21
N LYS A 357 -34.04 22.47 8.67
CA LYS A 357 -34.49 21.99 10.00
C LYS A 357 -34.41 20.47 10.11
N SER A 358 -34.84 19.74 9.08
CA SER A 358 -34.76 18.28 9.03
C SER A 358 -33.30 17.80 9.12
N LEU A 359 -32.42 18.36 8.29
CA LEU A 359 -30.99 18.03 8.26
C LEU A 359 -30.29 18.42 9.58
N SER A 360 -30.68 19.54 10.21
CA SER A 360 -30.17 19.93 11.54
C SER A 360 -30.58 18.93 12.61
N SER A 361 -31.81 18.41 12.57
CA SER A 361 -32.25 17.38 13.51
C SER A 361 -31.48 16.07 13.33
N GLU A 362 -31.16 15.70 12.09
CA GLU A 362 -30.33 14.54 11.79
C GLU A 362 -28.90 14.71 12.31
N LEU A 363 -28.30 15.90 12.09
CA LEU A 363 -27.01 16.26 12.67
C LEU A 363 -27.02 16.11 14.20
N ASN A 364 -28.05 16.64 14.88
CA ASN A 364 -28.13 16.57 16.34
C ASN A 364 -28.16 15.13 16.84
N ASN A 365 -28.99 14.28 16.24
CA ASN A 365 -29.09 12.86 16.60
C ASN A 365 -27.76 12.11 16.44
N ILE A 366 -26.99 12.46 15.40
CA ILE A 366 -25.67 11.90 15.15
C ILE A 366 -24.67 12.40 16.20
N MET A 367 -24.60 13.71 16.40
CA MET A 367 -23.64 14.33 17.31
C MET A 367 -23.87 13.86 18.76
N GLU A 368 -25.12 13.67 19.18
CA GLU A 368 -25.46 13.09 20.49
C GLU A 368 -24.91 11.67 20.66
N LYS A 369 -24.96 10.82 19.62
CA LYS A 369 -24.35 9.48 19.65
C LYS A 369 -22.82 9.56 19.70
N LEU A 370 -22.21 10.49 18.95
CA LEU A 370 -20.76 10.68 18.97
C LEU A 370 -20.25 11.19 20.32
N ILE A 371 -21.01 12.04 21.01
CA ILE A 371 -20.68 12.49 22.37
C ILE A 371 -20.64 11.31 23.36
N GLN A 372 -21.47 10.28 23.16
CA GLN A 372 -21.45 9.08 23.99
C GLN A 372 -20.23 8.21 23.71
N ASN A 373 -19.84 8.08 22.43
CA ASN A 373 -18.69 7.28 22.02
C ASN A 373 -17.34 7.97 22.32
N TYR A 374 -17.30 9.30 22.28
CA TYR A 374 -16.09 10.12 22.40
C TYR A 374 -16.26 11.26 23.42
N PRO A 375 -16.35 10.94 24.73
CA PRO A 375 -16.60 11.94 25.77
C PRO A 375 -15.53 13.04 25.85
N ASN A 376 -14.29 12.72 25.47
CA ASN A 376 -13.17 13.66 25.45
C ASN A 376 -13.31 14.77 24.38
N GLN A 377 -14.27 14.64 23.46
CA GLN A 377 -14.52 15.60 22.37
C GLN A 377 -15.89 16.28 22.45
N ARG A 378 -16.58 16.12 23.58
CA ARG A 378 -17.94 16.64 23.79
C ARG A 378 -18.07 18.11 23.37
N GLU A 379 -17.11 18.96 23.73
CA GLU A 379 -17.18 20.39 23.44
C GLU A 379 -17.26 20.69 21.93
N ILE A 380 -16.55 19.93 21.10
CA ILE A 380 -16.54 20.11 19.63
C ILE A 380 -17.92 19.76 19.06
N PHE A 381 -18.49 18.64 19.49
CA PHE A 381 -19.80 18.18 19.01
C PHE A 381 -20.95 19.07 19.54
N GLU A 382 -20.87 19.56 20.76
CA GLU A 382 -21.83 20.53 21.30
C GLU A 382 -21.78 21.86 20.52
N LYS A 383 -20.59 22.33 20.15
CA LYS A 383 -20.43 23.49 19.25
C LYS A 383 -21.03 23.23 17.87
N ALA A 384 -20.83 22.03 17.31
CA ALA A 384 -21.42 21.65 16.02
C ALA A 384 -22.96 21.66 16.06
N ILE A 385 -23.57 21.06 17.09
CA ILE A 385 -25.01 21.10 17.34
C ILE A 385 -25.52 22.53 17.42
N LYS A 386 -24.84 23.39 18.19
CA LYS A 386 -25.22 24.80 18.35
C LYS A 386 -25.10 25.59 17.03
N ASN A 387 -24.13 25.25 16.20
CA ASN A 387 -23.93 25.91 14.92
C ASN A 387 -24.95 25.49 13.86
N GLY A 388 -25.48 24.26 13.96
CA GLY A 388 -26.42 23.68 13.01
C GLY A 388 -25.79 23.40 11.65
N VAL A 389 -26.62 23.00 10.67
CA VAL A 389 -26.18 22.80 9.28
C VAL A 389 -26.38 24.07 8.44
N ILE A 390 -25.51 24.26 7.47
CA ILE A 390 -25.62 25.30 6.46
C ILE A 390 -25.99 24.64 5.14
N LEU A 391 -27.25 24.76 4.71
CA LEU A 391 -27.72 24.22 3.44
C LEU A 391 -27.35 25.18 2.31
N THR A 392 -26.66 24.71 1.26
CA THR A 392 -26.12 25.54 0.18
C THR A 392 -26.19 24.84 -1.18
N SER A 393 -26.14 25.62 -2.26
CA SER A 393 -25.98 25.11 -3.63
C SER A 393 -25.00 25.95 -4.45
N GLY A 394 -23.81 25.37 -4.70
CA GLY A 394 -22.83 25.95 -5.62
C GLY A 394 -23.34 26.04 -7.06
N VAL A 395 -24.20 25.11 -7.46
CA VAL A 395 -24.86 25.10 -8.78
C VAL A 395 -25.81 26.29 -8.89
N CYS A 396 -26.65 26.54 -7.89
CA CYS A 396 -27.54 27.72 -7.88
C CYS A 396 -26.77 29.04 -7.95
N PHE A 397 -25.64 29.16 -7.23
CA PHE A 397 -24.80 30.36 -7.31
C PHE A 397 -24.22 30.56 -8.71
N SER A 398 -23.72 29.48 -9.32
CA SER A 398 -23.14 29.52 -10.66
C SER A 398 -24.21 29.89 -11.70
N MET A 399 -25.41 29.30 -11.59
CA MET A 399 -26.57 29.65 -12.42
C MET A 399 -26.99 31.12 -12.24
N HIS A 400 -26.98 31.65 -11.01
CA HIS A 400 -27.28 33.05 -10.75
C HIS A 400 -26.29 33.98 -11.46
N LYS A 401 -24.98 33.67 -11.41
CA LYS A 401 -23.92 34.45 -12.05
C LYS A 401 -23.95 34.35 -13.58
N ASP A 402 -24.25 33.16 -14.10
CA ASP A 402 -24.29 32.88 -15.54
C ASP A 402 -25.70 33.03 -16.17
N PHE A 403 -26.67 33.56 -15.43
CA PHE A 403 -28.10 33.52 -15.80
C PHE A 403 -28.39 34.11 -17.19
N ASN A 404 -27.66 35.16 -17.58
CA ASN A 404 -27.85 35.81 -18.89
C ASN A 404 -27.46 34.88 -20.07
N ASN A 405 -26.71 33.81 -19.81
CA ASN A 405 -26.30 32.81 -20.81
C ASN A 405 -27.20 31.56 -20.81
N GLN A 406 -28.38 31.61 -20.20
CA GLN A 406 -29.31 30.48 -20.08
C GLN A 406 -29.58 29.76 -21.43
N ALA A 407 -29.72 30.50 -22.53
CA ALA A 407 -29.95 29.94 -23.87
C ALA A 407 -28.78 29.11 -24.42
N SER A 408 -27.61 29.17 -23.79
CA SER A 408 -26.45 28.33 -24.11
C SER A 408 -26.41 27.05 -23.29
N TRP A 409 -27.14 26.98 -22.17
CA TRP A 409 -27.06 25.86 -21.23
C TRP A 409 -27.54 24.54 -21.84
N GLU A 410 -28.63 24.58 -22.61
CA GLU A 410 -29.21 23.42 -23.28
C GLU A 410 -28.31 22.86 -24.40
N ARG A 411 -27.40 23.69 -24.93
CA ARG A 411 -26.56 23.37 -26.10
C ARG A 411 -25.16 22.87 -25.72
N ASN A 412 -24.81 22.89 -24.44
CA ASN A 412 -23.47 22.55 -23.96
C ASN A 412 -23.57 21.46 -22.87
N GLN A 413 -22.91 20.32 -23.11
CA GLN A 413 -22.85 19.20 -22.17
C GLN A 413 -22.32 19.59 -20.78
N LYS A 414 -21.50 20.65 -20.66
CA LYS A 414 -21.00 21.13 -19.37
C LYS A 414 -22.04 21.84 -18.51
N THR A 415 -23.11 22.35 -19.12
CA THR A 415 -24.16 23.17 -18.48
C THR A 415 -25.52 22.49 -18.51
N GLU A 416 -25.59 21.24 -18.97
CA GLU A 416 -26.81 20.43 -18.98
C GLU A 416 -27.38 20.25 -17.56
N GLU A 417 -26.51 20.14 -16.55
CA GLU A 417 -26.88 20.13 -15.13
C GLU A 417 -27.66 21.39 -14.72
N TYR A 418 -27.26 22.57 -15.23
CA TYR A 418 -27.93 23.84 -14.93
C TYR A 418 -29.33 23.89 -15.53
N HIS A 419 -29.47 23.41 -16.76
CA HIS A 419 -30.77 23.34 -17.40
C HIS A 419 -31.72 22.41 -16.62
N ASN A 420 -31.27 21.22 -16.26
CA ASN A 420 -32.08 20.24 -15.53
C ASN A 420 -32.46 20.75 -14.13
N ALA A 421 -31.51 21.30 -13.37
CA ALA A 421 -31.77 21.86 -12.05
C ALA A 421 -32.77 23.02 -12.10
N LEU A 422 -32.60 23.98 -13.02
CA LEU A 422 -33.53 25.10 -13.16
C LEU A 422 -34.92 24.64 -13.62
N ARG A 423 -35.00 23.62 -14.49
CA ARG A 423 -36.27 23.05 -14.93
C ARG A 423 -37.03 22.42 -13.75
N ASN A 424 -36.37 21.58 -12.97
CA ASN A 424 -37.00 20.95 -11.81
C ASN A 424 -37.48 21.99 -10.80
N LEU A 425 -36.64 22.99 -10.50
CA LEU A 425 -37.01 24.08 -9.59
C LEU A 425 -38.20 24.90 -10.12
N ARG A 426 -38.29 25.14 -11.43
CA ARG A 426 -39.45 25.78 -12.07
C ARG A 426 -40.72 24.95 -11.96
N ASP A 427 -40.60 23.64 -12.17
CA ASP A 427 -41.73 22.70 -12.09
C ASP A 427 -42.25 22.58 -10.65
N SER A 428 -41.34 22.55 -9.67
CA SER A 428 -41.65 22.42 -8.23
C SER A 428 -42.09 23.72 -7.57
N TYR A 429 -41.62 24.88 -8.05
CA TYR A 429 -41.88 26.20 -7.46
C TYR A 429 -42.25 27.29 -8.50
N PRO A 430 -43.38 27.17 -9.21
CA PRO A 430 -43.74 28.07 -10.31
C PRO A 430 -43.75 29.56 -9.92
N ASP A 431 -44.21 29.89 -8.71
CA ASP A 431 -44.30 31.28 -8.22
C ASP A 431 -42.92 31.91 -8.03
N ALA A 432 -41.96 31.14 -7.51
CA ALA A 432 -40.59 31.58 -7.22
C ALA A 432 -39.74 31.75 -8.48
N PHE A 433 -40.11 31.07 -9.57
CA PHE A 433 -39.42 31.13 -10.87
C PHE A 433 -40.30 31.71 -12.00
N SER A 434 -41.31 32.51 -11.65
CA SER A 434 -42.29 33.07 -12.59
C SER A 434 -41.74 34.17 -13.52
N SER A 435 -40.57 34.74 -13.21
CA SER A 435 -39.86 35.70 -14.05
C SER A 435 -38.34 35.54 -13.92
N ASP A 436 -37.58 36.17 -14.81
CA ASP A 436 -36.11 36.15 -14.75
C ASP A 436 -35.58 36.77 -13.45
N ASP A 437 -36.14 37.90 -13.00
CA ASP A 437 -35.73 38.56 -11.75
C ASP A 437 -36.00 37.67 -10.53
N LYS A 438 -37.20 37.09 -10.43
CA LYS A 438 -37.54 36.17 -9.35
C LYS A 438 -36.71 34.90 -9.39
N SER A 439 -36.40 34.40 -10.59
CA SER A 439 -35.50 33.24 -10.76
C SER A 439 -34.10 33.57 -10.23
N LYS A 440 -33.55 34.75 -10.56
CA LYS A 440 -32.25 35.21 -10.05
C LYS A 440 -32.24 35.34 -8.54
N GLU A 441 -33.30 35.92 -7.95
CA GLU A 441 -33.46 36.03 -6.49
C GLU A 441 -33.54 34.65 -5.82
N SER A 442 -34.34 33.74 -6.37
CA SER A 442 -34.52 32.38 -5.87
C SER A 442 -33.24 31.55 -5.95
N LEU A 443 -32.49 31.66 -7.05
CA LEU A 443 -31.18 30.99 -7.20
C LEU A 443 -30.15 31.54 -6.22
N LEU A 444 -30.10 32.86 -6.02
CA LEU A 444 -29.22 33.47 -5.04
C LEU A 444 -29.60 33.03 -3.61
N PHE A 445 -30.89 32.97 -3.29
CA PHE A 445 -31.40 32.48 -2.02
C PHE A 445 -30.99 31.02 -1.77
N LEU A 446 -31.24 30.12 -2.72
CA LEU A 446 -30.86 28.70 -2.60
C LEU A 446 -29.35 28.47 -2.55
N SER A 447 -28.55 29.38 -3.11
CA SER A 447 -27.11 29.28 -3.02
C SER A 447 -26.61 29.39 -1.58
N ASN A 448 -27.22 30.30 -0.81
CA ASN A 448 -26.92 30.57 0.59
C ASN A 448 -25.42 30.74 0.91
N MET A 449 -24.65 31.30 -0.03
CA MET A 449 -23.19 31.49 0.12
C MET A 449 -22.85 32.48 1.25
N SER A 450 -23.70 33.48 1.47
CA SER A 450 -23.55 34.48 2.53
C SER A 450 -23.45 33.85 3.92
N ALA A 451 -24.13 32.74 4.17
CA ALA A 451 -24.05 32.02 5.44
C ALA A 451 -22.66 31.43 5.69
N ILE A 452 -21.98 30.93 4.64
CA ILE A 452 -20.60 30.43 4.74
C ILE A 452 -19.63 31.59 4.93
N GLU A 453 -19.80 32.68 4.16
CA GLU A 453 -18.98 33.90 4.31
C GLU A 453 -19.05 34.47 5.73
N GLU A 454 -20.23 34.47 6.34
CA GLU A 454 -20.41 34.90 7.73
C GLU A 454 -19.64 34.00 8.71
N ARG A 455 -19.66 32.68 8.52
CA ARG A 455 -18.88 31.75 9.36
C ARG A 455 -17.38 31.92 9.17
N LEU A 456 -16.91 32.10 7.95
CA LEU A 456 -15.50 32.38 7.67
C LEU A 456 -15.05 33.69 8.30
N LYS A 457 -15.86 34.75 8.18
CA LYS A 457 -15.59 36.04 8.81
C LYS A 457 -15.55 35.94 10.33
N LYS A 458 -16.47 35.18 10.92
CA LYS A 458 -16.47 34.90 12.37
C LYS A 458 -15.20 34.16 12.79
N ALA A 459 -14.81 33.12 12.05
CA ALA A 459 -13.58 32.38 12.30
C ALA A 459 -12.34 33.28 12.20
N ALA A 460 -12.27 34.15 11.19
CA ALA A 460 -11.20 35.13 11.05
C ALA A 460 -11.15 36.13 12.22
N GLN A 461 -12.31 36.59 12.73
CA GLN A 461 -12.39 37.47 13.91
C GLN A 461 -11.95 36.76 15.20
N GLU A 462 -12.23 35.46 15.32
CA GLU A 462 -11.82 34.64 16.46
C GLU A 462 -10.44 33.97 16.28
N LYS A 463 -9.68 34.34 15.24
CA LYS A 463 -8.39 33.72 14.85
C LYS A 463 -7.46 33.49 16.05
N GLU A 464 -7.12 34.55 16.78
CA GLU A 464 -6.19 34.48 17.91
C GLU A 464 -6.68 33.54 19.02
N LYS A 465 -7.99 33.53 19.26
CA LYS A 465 -8.62 32.67 20.25
C LYS A 465 -8.58 31.20 19.80
N ILE A 466 -8.91 30.91 18.54
CA ILE A 466 -8.89 29.56 17.98
C ILE A 466 -7.47 28.98 18.02
N ILE A 467 -6.47 29.76 17.59
CA ILE A 467 -5.06 29.36 17.61
C ILE A 467 -4.58 29.10 19.04
N SER A 468 -4.89 30.00 19.97
CA SER A 468 -4.50 29.86 21.38
C SER A 468 -5.14 28.63 22.04
N GLN A 469 -6.43 28.39 21.79
CA GLN A 469 -7.14 27.20 22.29
C GLN A 469 -6.55 25.91 21.72
N LYS A 470 -6.27 25.88 20.40
CA LYS A 470 -5.60 24.74 19.75
C LYS A 470 -4.27 24.41 20.38
N LEU A 471 -3.42 25.43 20.57
CA LEU A 471 -2.11 25.26 21.20
C LEU A 471 -2.23 24.71 22.63
N GLN A 472 -3.19 25.22 23.41
CA GLN A 472 -3.44 24.75 24.77
C GLN A 472 -3.90 23.28 24.79
N SER A 473 -4.93 22.94 24.01
CA SER A 473 -5.45 21.56 23.94
C SER A 473 -4.39 20.58 23.43
N TYR A 474 -3.59 20.98 22.44
CA TYR A 474 -2.48 20.17 21.92
C TYR A 474 -1.42 19.93 23.01
N ALA A 475 -0.98 20.98 23.70
CA ALA A 475 0.01 20.85 24.78
C ALA A 475 -0.50 19.99 25.95
N GLU A 476 -1.79 20.10 26.31
CA GLU A 476 -2.43 19.27 27.34
C GLU A 476 -2.52 17.80 26.91
N SER A 477 -2.88 17.52 25.67
CA SER A 477 -2.91 16.15 25.13
C SER A 477 -1.53 15.51 25.13
N GLN A 478 -0.52 16.21 24.61
CA GLN A 478 0.86 15.73 24.62
C GLN A 478 1.41 15.52 26.05
N ALA A 479 0.99 16.36 27.01
CA ALA A 479 1.30 16.15 28.42
C ALA A 479 0.69 14.86 28.98
N ASN A 480 -0.57 14.59 28.65
CA ASN A 480 -1.28 13.40 29.09
C ASN A 480 -0.69 12.13 28.46
N ASN A 481 -0.32 12.18 27.17
CA ASN A 481 0.35 11.09 26.46
C ASN A 481 1.68 10.74 27.14
N LEU A 482 2.52 11.74 27.43
CA LEU A 482 3.76 11.55 28.18
C LEU A 482 3.51 11.00 29.59
N HIS A 483 2.50 11.51 30.30
CA HIS A 483 2.16 11.03 31.63
C HIS A 483 1.72 9.57 31.64
N SER A 484 0.86 9.18 30.69
CA SER A 484 0.41 7.80 30.52
C SER A 484 1.57 6.87 30.19
N PHE A 485 2.42 7.26 29.24
CA PHE A 485 3.66 6.55 28.90
C PHE A 485 4.57 6.32 30.13
N ILE A 486 4.86 7.38 30.90
CA ILE A 486 5.71 7.29 32.09
C ILE A 486 5.07 6.35 33.12
N THR A 487 3.76 6.46 33.34
CA THR A 487 3.04 5.66 34.33
C THR A 487 3.11 4.17 33.99
N GLN A 488 2.88 3.82 32.71
CA GLN A 488 2.97 2.44 32.23
C GLN A 488 4.40 1.89 32.33
N LEU A 489 5.40 2.68 31.92
CA LEU A 489 6.80 2.27 32.01
C LEU A 489 7.24 2.08 33.47
N LEU A 490 6.82 2.96 34.39
CA LEU A 490 7.11 2.80 35.82
C LEU A 490 6.45 1.56 36.41
N GLN A 491 5.21 1.26 36.01
CA GLN A 491 4.52 0.06 36.45
C GLN A 491 5.27 -1.21 36.00
N ASP A 492 5.63 -1.28 34.72
CA ASP A 492 6.40 -2.38 34.14
C ASP A 492 7.76 -2.57 34.84
N LEU A 493 8.48 -1.48 35.14
CA LEU A 493 9.74 -1.53 35.90
C LEU A 493 9.55 -2.00 37.36
N GLU A 494 8.45 -1.63 38.02
CA GLU A 494 8.18 -2.08 39.39
C GLU A 494 7.75 -3.55 39.42
N GLU A 495 7.02 -4.03 38.40
CA GLU A 495 6.71 -5.45 38.21
C GLU A 495 7.98 -6.28 38.00
N GLU A 496 8.92 -5.78 37.20
CA GLU A 496 10.24 -6.40 37.04
C GLU A 496 11.05 -6.45 38.32
N LYS A 497 11.07 -5.34 39.07
CA LYS A 497 11.76 -5.30 40.36
C LYS A 497 11.17 -6.30 41.34
N LYS A 498 9.84 -6.48 41.37
CA LYS A 498 9.20 -7.53 42.16
C LYS A 498 9.59 -8.92 41.68
N ARG A 499 9.62 -9.14 40.36
CA ARG A 499 10.08 -10.40 39.75
C ARG A 499 11.50 -10.73 40.19
N VAL A 500 12.43 -9.78 40.07
CA VAL A 500 13.85 -9.96 40.47
C VAL A 500 13.99 -10.19 41.98
N LYS A 501 13.22 -9.48 42.81
CA LYS A 501 13.30 -9.62 44.28
C LYS A 501 12.77 -10.96 44.79
N ASN A 502 11.72 -11.46 44.16
CA ASN A 502 11.03 -12.69 44.57
C ASN A 502 11.49 -13.92 43.78
N ALA A 503 12.38 -13.73 42.81
CA ALA A 503 12.99 -14.79 42.05
C ALA A 503 13.81 -15.72 42.96
N ASP A 504 13.43 -16.99 43.02
CA ASP A 504 14.25 -18.01 43.67
C ASP A 504 15.42 -18.36 42.76
N ILE A 505 16.62 -17.91 43.13
CA ILE A 505 17.86 -18.19 42.41
C ILE A 505 18.11 -19.69 42.28
N SER A 506 17.68 -20.49 43.25
CA SER A 506 17.82 -21.95 43.21
C SER A 506 16.89 -22.52 42.15
N ALA A 507 15.63 -22.11 42.13
CA ALA A 507 14.68 -22.48 41.09
C ALA A 507 15.13 -22.01 39.69
N ILE A 508 15.69 -20.81 39.57
CA ILE A 508 16.25 -20.29 38.30
C ILE A 508 17.48 -21.09 37.88
N LYS A 509 18.39 -21.45 38.79
CA LYS A 509 19.54 -22.31 38.46
C LYS A 509 19.10 -23.72 38.08
N GLU A 510 18.06 -24.25 38.72
CA GLU A 510 17.42 -25.51 38.34
C GLU A 510 16.84 -25.39 36.92
N GLN A 511 16.12 -24.30 36.63
CA GLN A 511 15.59 -24.00 35.30
C GLN A 511 16.70 -23.84 34.27
N ILE A 512 17.81 -23.16 34.59
CA ILE A 512 18.98 -23.04 33.70
C ILE A 512 19.56 -24.42 33.40
N LYS A 513 19.75 -25.28 34.40
CA LYS A 513 20.22 -26.66 34.17
C LYS A 513 19.25 -27.46 33.31
N VAL A 514 17.94 -27.27 33.49
CA VAL A 514 16.91 -27.88 32.64
C VAL A 514 17.02 -27.34 31.21
N TYR A 515 17.21 -26.03 31.03
CA TYR A 515 17.39 -25.40 29.73
C TYR A 515 18.72 -25.77 29.06
N GLU A 516 19.81 -25.95 29.81
CA GLU A 516 21.11 -26.42 29.31
C GLU A 516 21.04 -27.89 28.88
N LYS A 517 20.39 -28.74 29.69
CA LYS A 517 20.16 -30.14 29.32
C LYS A 517 19.27 -30.24 28.08
N LEU A 518 18.21 -29.43 28.03
CA LEU A 518 17.35 -29.28 26.86
C LEU A 518 18.14 -28.81 25.63
N SER A 519 19.02 -27.82 25.78
CA SER A 519 19.87 -27.32 24.69
C SER A 519 20.75 -28.44 24.12
N ASN A 520 21.38 -29.23 24.98
CA ASN A 520 22.24 -30.35 24.57
C ASN A 520 21.44 -31.48 23.89
N GLU A 521 20.22 -31.77 24.37
CA GLU A 521 19.32 -32.75 23.77
C GLU A 521 18.84 -32.28 22.38
N ILE A 522 18.51 -30.98 22.24
CA ILE A 522 18.16 -30.36 20.95
C ILE A 522 19.34 -30.40 19.98
N GLU A 523 20.55 -30.06 20.43
CA GLU A 523 21.77 -30.11 19.59
C GLU A 523 22.04 -31.52 19.07
N THR A 524 21.97 -32.52 19.95
CA THR A 524 22.17 -33.93 19.58
C THR A 524 21.10 -34.43 18.61
N GLY A 525 19.82 -34.10 18.87
CA GLY A 525 18.71 -34.47 17.98
C GLY A 525 18.77 -33.74 16.64
N PHE A 526 19.27 -32.51 16.62
CA PHE A 526 19.45 -31.72 15.41
C PHE A 526 20.56 -32.29 14.51
N ASP A 527 21.69 -32.71 15.09
CA ASP A 527 22.82 -33.27 14.34
C ASP A 527 22.44 -34.52 13.54
N GLU A 528 21.68 -35.44 14.14
CA GLU A 528 21.21 -36.64 13.44
C GLU A 528 20.23 -36.29 12.30
N VAL A 529 19.35 -35.32 12.54
CA VAL A 529 18.38 -34.85 11.54
C VAL A 529 19.08 -34.15 10.39
N TYR A 530 20.01 -33.26 10.70
CA TYR A 530 20.82 -32.55 9.72
C TYR A 530 21.67 -33.52 8.89
N GLY A 531 22.31 -34.51 9.54
CA GLY A 531 23.11 -35.53 8.85
C GLY A 531 22.29 -36.37 7.87
N ASN A 532 21.12 -36.86 8.28
CA ASN A 532 20.22 -37.60 7.38
C ASN A 532 19.72 -36.72 6.23
N PHE A 533 19.37 -35.47 6.53
CA PHE A 533 18.86 -34.52 5.56
C PHE A 533 19.88 -34.15 4.47
N ILE A 534 21.14 -33.91 4.86
CA ILE A 534 22.24 -33.68 3.92
C ILE A 534 22.47 -34.90 3.03
N LYS A 535 22.38 -36.10 3.60
CA LYS A 535 22.53 -37.35 2.84
C LYS A 535 21.44 -37.50 1.77
N ASP A 536 20.18 -37.29 2.14
CA ASP A 536 19.05 -37.38 1.21
C ASP A 536 19.14 -36.32 0.09
N PHE A 537 19.68 -35.13 0.40
CA PHE A 537 19.93 -34.11 -0.61
C PHE A 537 20.96 -34.51 -1.66
N PHE A 538 22.09 -35.08 -1.24
CA PHE A 538 23.10 -35.55 -2.19
C PHE A 538 22.54 -36.63 -3.11
N ILE A 539 21.75 -37.57 -2.57
CA ILE A 539 21.09 -38.63 -3.36
C ILE A 539 20.11 -38.01 -4.37
N ASN A 540 19.27 -37.07 -3.94
CA ASN A 540 18.30 -36.42 -4.85
C ASN A 540 18.96 -35.55 -5.93
N ILE A 541 20.11 -34.92 -5.64
CA ILE A 541 20.90 -34.22 -6.66
C ILE A 541 21.43 -35.23 -7.68
N GLU A 542 22.02 -36.32 -7.22
CA GLU A 542 22.60 -37.35 -8.09
C GLU A 542 21.53 -37.95 -9.01
N ASP A 543 20.40 -38.41 -8.44
CA ASP A 543 19.27 -38.97 -9.19
C ASP A 543 18.66 -37.95 -10.18
N GLY A 544 18.53 -36.69 -9.75
CA GLY A 544 17.97 -35.61 -10.58
C GLY A 544 18.87 -35.24 -11.76
N LEU A 545 20.18 -35.20 -11.53
CA LEU A 545 21.18 -35.00 -12.58
C LEU A 545 21.21 -36.18 -13.55
N GLU A 546 21.24 -37.41 -13.04
CA GLU A 546 21.25 -38.62 -13.87
C GLU A 546 20.01 -38.67 -14.77
N LYS A 547 18.83 -38.42 -14.20
CA LYS A 547 17.58 -38.36 -14.97
C LYS A 547 17.60 -37.27 -16.04
N THR A 548 18.11 -36.08 -15.72
CA THR A 548 18.21 -34.97 -16.68
C THR A 548 19.16 -35.33 -17.83
N LEU A 549 20.28 -35.98 -17.53
CA LEU A 549 21.23 -36.47 -18.52
C LEU A 549 20.61 -37.56 -19.40
N GLU A 550 19.89 -38.52 -18.81
CA GLU A 550 19.19 -39.57 -19.55
C GLU A 550 18.12 -39.01 -20.50
N GLU A 551 17.29 -38.08 -20.02
CA GLU A 551 16.26 -37.40 -20.83
C GLU A 551 16.90 -36.61 -21.98
N PHE A 552 18.01 -35.93 -21.70
CA PHE A 552 18.76 -35.19 -22.72
C PHE A 552 19.36 -36.12 -23.79
N ILE A 553 19.98 -37.24 -23.37
CA ILE A 553 20.55 -38.25 -24.29
C ILE A 553 19.43 -38.83 -25.16
N GLN A 554 18.30 -39.22 -24.60
CA GLN A 554 17.16 -39.77 -25.35
C GLN A 554 16.57 -38.76 -26.34
N LYS A 555 16.47 -37.48 -25.95
CA LYS A 555 16.00 -36.39 -26.83
C LYS A 555 16.97 -36.17 -27.98
N THR A 556 18.27 -36.12 -27.67
CA THR A 556 19.34 -35.97 -28.67
C THR A 556 19.35 -37.15 -29.64
N GLU A 557 19.21 -38.39 -29.16
CA GLU A 557 19.13 -39.58 -30.02
C GLU A 557 17.95 -39.53 -30.99
N LYS A 558 16.77 -39.08 -30.53
CA LYS A 558 15.58 -38.88 -31.39
C LYS A 558 15.78 -37.76 -32.42
N ASP A 559 16.38 -36.64 -32.03
CA ASP A 559 16.57 -35.49 -32.93
C ASP A 559 17.68 -35.77 -33.97
N ASN A 560 18.68 -36.58 -33.64
CA ASN A 560 19.77 -36.96 -34.53
C ASN A 560 19.34 -37.94 -35.65
N GLU A 561 18.16 -38.55 -35.57
CA GLU A 561 17.60 -39.34 -36.68
C GLU A 561 17.29 -38.48 -37.92
N ASN A 562 17.06 -37.18 -37.74
CA ASN A 562 16.69 -36.24 -38.80
C ASN A 562 17.87 -35.41 -39.37
N GLN A 563 19.09 -35.59 -38.88
CA GLN A 563 20.30 -34.86 -39.34
C GLN A 563 21.38 -35.75 -40.00
N LYS A 564 21.00 -36.92 -40.53
CA LYS A 564 21.92 -37.82 -41.26
C LYS A 564 22.20 -37.30 -42.68
N GLY A 565 23.37 -36.68 -42.89
CA GLY A 565 23.96 -36.49 -44.22
C GLY A 565 24.68 -37.76 -44.72
N LYS A 566 24.67 -38.00 -46.04
CA LYS A 566 25.34 -39.16 -46.69
C LYS A 566 26.78 -38.82 -47.09
N GLU A 567 27.74 -39.66 -46.74
CA GLU A 567 28.52 -40.55 -47.65
C GLU A 567 29.62 -41.30 -46.87
N ASP A 568 29.92 -42.53 -47.30
CA ASP A 568 30.88 -43.45 -46.68
C ASP A 568 32.30 -43.20 -47.19
N GLU A 569 33.28 -43.02 -46.29
CA GLU A 569 34.70 -42.93 -46.66
C GLU A 569 35.50 -44.15 -46.19
N TYR A 570 36.30 -44.70 -47.11
CA TYR A 570 37.19 -45.84 -46.87
C TYR A 570 38.60 -45.38 -46.51
N PHE A 571 39.14 -45.85 -45.38
CA PHE A 571 40.57 -45.70 -45.11
C PHE A 571 41.17 -46.88 -44.33
N THR A 572 42.41 -47.20 -44.68
CA THR A 572 43.20 -48.26 -44.06
C THR A 572 44.01 -47.70 -42.90
N LYS A 573 43.91 -48.27 -41.69
CA LYS A 573 44.69 -47.81 -40.53
C LYS A 573 45.45 -48.95 -39.87
N LYS A 574 46.73 -48.70 -39.61
CA LYS A 574 47.64 -49.55 -38.82
C LYS A 574 47.17 -49.56 -37.34
N VAL A 575 46.93 -50.74 -36.76
CA VAL A 575 46.42 -50.98 -35.39
C VAL A 575 47.56 -51.45 -34.50
N LYS A 576 47.69 -50.88 -33.28
CA LYS A 576 48.69 -51.30 -32.30
C LYS A 576 48.25 -52.57 -31.54
N GLN A 577 49.18 -53.49 -31.26
CA GLN A 577 48.98 -54.72 -30.48
C GLN A 577 48.43 -54.47 -29.06
N ASP A 578 47.55 -55.36 -28.57
CA ASP A 578 46.98 -55.34 -27.22
C ASP A 578 47.70 -56.32 -26.27
N GLY A 579 47.90 -55.89 -25.03
CA GLY A 579 48.59 -56.64 -23.97
C GLY A 579 49.36 -55.72 -23.02
N PHE A 580 49.54 -56.14 -21.77
CA PHE A 580 50.08 -55.33 -20.65
C PHE A 580 51.44 -54.64 -20.97
N SER A 581 52.27 -55.24 -21.83
CA SER A 581 53.53 -54.65 -22.31
C SER A 581 53.36 -53.52 -23.35
N GLY A 582 52.25 -53.49 -24.10
CA GLY A 582 51.89 -52.41 -25.03
C GLY A 582 51.33 -51.16 -24.34
N SER A 583 50.90 -51.29 -23.09
CA SER A 583 50.40 -50.20 -22.24
C SER A 583 51.55 -49.32 -21.69
N VAL A 584 52.65 -49.94 -21.24
CA VAL A 584 53.78 -49.22 -20.63
C VAL A 584 54.65 -48.49 -21.66
N ALA A 585 54.78 -49.03 -22.88
CA ALA A 585 55.55 -48.38 -23.95
C ALA A 585 54.90 -47.10 -24.52
N ARG A 586 53.59 -46.87 -24.31
CA ARG A 586 52.90 -45.64 -24.73
C ARG A 586 52.96 -44.52 -23.69
N PHE A 587 53.28 -44.85 -22.44
CA PHE A 587 53.25 -43.88 -21.34
C PHE A 587 54.56 -43.07 -21.21
N PHE A 588 55.70 -43.60 -21.67
CA PHE A 588 57.02 -42.95 -21.50
C PHE A 588 57.75 -42.58 -22.79
N GLY A 589 57.25 -42.97 -23.96
CA GLY A 589 57.86 -42.65 -25.26
C GLY A 589 57.49 -41.26 -25.77
N GLN A 590 57.84 -40.20 -25.03
CA GLN A 590 57.99 -38.87 -25.62
C GLN A 590 59.14 -38.89 -26.66
N ALA A 591 59.06 -38.00 -27.64
CA ALA A 591 60.20 -37.31 -28.24
C ALA A 591 60.93 -37.83 -29.50
N PHE A 592 61.19 -39.11 -29.81
CA PHE A 592 61.96 -39.42 -31.06
C PHE A 592 61.66 -40.76 -31.78
N SER A 593 60.98 -40.64 -32.93
CA SER A 593 60.88 -41.53 -34.11
C SER A 593 60.06 -42.84 -34.07
N ASP A 594 59.44 -43.08 -35.23
CA ASP A 594 58.39 -44.04 -35.59
C ASP A 594 58.97 -45.38 -36.07
N GLU A 595 58.47 -46.52 -35.56
CA GLU A 595 58.11 -47.72 -36.36
C GLU A 595 57.83 -49.02 -35.57
N TRP A 596 57.65 -49.01 -34.26
CA TRP A 596 57.41 -50.27 -33.52
C TRP A 596 55.97 -50.44 -33.02
N GLY A 597 55.28 -51.47 -33.56
CA GLY A 597 54.12 -52.09 -32.90
C GLY A 597 52.75 -52.11 -33.63
N TYR A 598 52.68 -52.02 -34.97
CA TYR A 598 51.38 -51.96 -35.68
C TYR A 598 51.14 -53.04 -36.77
N GLU A 599 49.90 -53.54 -36.90
CA GLU A 599 49.39 -54.44 -37.95
C GLU A 599 48.28 -53.72 -38.78
N GLN A 600 48.23 -53.86 -40.12
CA GLN A 600 47.23 -53.17 -40.97
C GLN A 600 45.88 -53.91 -40.98
N LYS A 601 44.79 -53.24 -40.56
CA LYS A 601 43.41 -53.71 -40.73
C LYS A 601 42.57 -52.69 -41.51
N ASN A 602 41.72 -53.19 -42.41
CA ASN A 602 40.75 -52.37 -43.14
C ASN A 602 39.55 -52.09 -42.21
N PHE A 603 39.22 -50.81 -42.00
CA PHE A 603 38.08 -50.39 -41.17
C PHE A 603 37.03 -49.72 -42.04
N TYR A 604 35.77 -50.15 -41.87
CA TYR A 604 34.61 -49.39 -42.28
C TYR A 604 34.34 -48.34 -41.21
N LYS A 605 34.57 -47.06 -41.50
CA LYS A 605 34.14 -45.96 -40.62
C LYS A 605 32.96 -45.28 -41.28
N LYS A 606 31.76 -45.51 -40.74
CA LYS A 606 30.61 -44.66 -41.00
C LYS A 606 30.94 -43.28 -40.43
N VAL A 607 31.36 -42.33 -41.28
CA VAL A 607 31.63 -40.96 -40.86
C VAL A 607 30.33 -40.18 -40.99
N THR A 608 29.59 -40.07 -39.88
CA THR A 608 28.46 -39.14 -39.81
C THR A 608 29.03 -37.73 -39.65
N SER A 609 28.99 -36.91 -40.69
CA SER A 609 29.35 -35.49 -40.58
C SER A 609 28.23 -34.75 -39.85
N VAL A 610 28.46 -34.38 -38.59
CA VAL A 610 27.52 -33.58 -37.80
C VAL A 610 27.99 -32.12 -37.84
N LYS A 611 27.05 -31.17 -38.00
CA LYS A 611 27.39 -29.73 -37.96
C LYS A 611 27.93 -29.39 -36.57
N ALA A 612 29.17 -28.90 -36.50
CA ALA A 612 29.81 -28.56 -35.23
C ALA A 612 29.01 -27.53 -34.41
N GLY A 613 28.34 -26.59 -35.08
CA GLY A 613 27.42 -25.64 -34.43
C GLY A 613 26.24 -26.33 -33.74
N ALA A 614 25.61 -27.32 -34.38
CA ALA A 614 24.51 -28.05 -33.77
C ALA A 614 24.96 -28.84 -32.52
N VAL A 615 26.15 -29.46 -32.57
CA VAL A 615 26.73 -30.14 -31.40
C VAL A 615 27.02 -29.15 -30.27
N LEU A 616 27.49 -27.95 -30.60
CA LEU A 616 27.75 -26.89 -29.63
C LEU A 616 26.46 -26.40 -28.96
N ASP A 617 25.42 -26.21 -29.75
CA ASP A 617 24.10 -25.78 -29.27
C ASP A 617 23.48 -26.85 -28.36
N TYR A 618 23.58 -28.13 -28.74
CA TYR A 618 23.14 -29.25 -27.89
C TYR A 618 23.91 -29.31 -26.57
N LEU A 619 25.25 -29.19 -26.60
CA LEU A 619 26.04 -29.20 -25.36
C LEU A 619 25.73 -27.99 -24.46
N THR A 620 25.41 -26.85 -25.06
CA THR A 620 24.99 -25.65 -24.31
C THR A 620 23.61 -25.87 -23.67
N GLU A 621 22.65 -26.43 -24.42
CA GLU A 621 21.30 -26.76 -23.91
C GLU A 621 21.34 -27.83 -22.81
N MET A 622 22.23 -28.83 -22.93
CA MET A 622 22.48 -29.82 -21.88
C MET A 622 22.98 -29.15 -20.61
N HIS A 623 23.96 -28.27 -20.74
CA HIS A 623 24.56 -27.59 -19.61
C HIS A 623 23.55 -26.70 -18.88
N GLU A 624 22.75 -25.93 -19.62
CA GLU A 624 21.67 -25.11 -19.05
C GLU A 624 20.59 -25.96 -18.39
N SER A 625 20.28 -27.14 -18.94
CA SER A 625 19.32 -28.07 -18.36
C SER A 625 19.83 -28.68 -17.05
N CYS A 626 21.11 -29.06 -16.99
CA CYS A 626 21.74 -29.56 -15.77
C CYS A 626 21.88 -28.48 -14.69
N GLU A 627 22.27 -27.25 -15.08
CA GLU A 627 22.33 -26.09 -14.19
C GLU A 627 20.95 -25.78 -13.59
N LYS A 628 19.91 -25.80 -14.43
CA LYS A 628 18.53 -25.64 -13.98
C LYS A 628 18.10 -26.75 -13.03
N ALA A 629 18.40 -28.01 -13.33
CA ALA A 629 18.08 -29.14 -12.47
C ALA A 629 18.76 -29.05 -11.09
N LEU A 630 20.02 -28.59 -11.06
CA LEU A 630 20.76 -28.32 -9.82
C LEU A 630 20.15 -27.20 -8.99
N ASN A 631 19.79 -26.09 -9.64
CA ASN A 631 19.16 -24.95 -8.98
C ASN A 631 17.72 -25.28 -8.52
N ASP A 632 16.96 -26.05 -9.29
CA ASP A 632 15.63 -26.56 -8.90
C ASP A 632 15.74 -27.51 -7.70
N SER A 633 16.75 -28.40 -7.68
CA SER A 633 17.02 -29.29 -6.54
C SER A 633 17.44 -28.49 -5.29
N THR A 634 18.24 -27.45 -5.45
CA THR A 634 18.65 -26.54 -4.35
C THR A 634 17.48 -25.73 -3.80
N CYS A 635 16.59 -25.24 -4.67
CA CYS A 635 15.36 -24.55 -4.27
C CYS A 635 14.40 -25.49 -3.54
N SER A 636 14.22 -26.72 -4.06
CA SER A 636 13.43 -27.77 -3.41
C SER A 636 14.01 -28.11 -2.03
N PHE A 637 15.33 -28.27 -1.94
CA PHE A 637 16.05 -28.51 -0.71
C PHE A 637 15.83 -27.40 0.31
N LYS A 638 15.97 -26.13 -0.07
CA LYS A 638 15.70 -24.98 0.82
C LYS A 638 14.30 -25.03 1.43
N VAL A 639 13.32 -25.50 0.65
CA VAL A 639 11.91 -25.59 1.08
C VAL A 639 11.64 -26.80 1.97
N VAL A 640 12.16 -27.98 1.58
CA VAL A 640 11.98 -29.24 2.31
C VAL A 640 12.79 -29.22 3.61
N PHE A 641 14.01 -28.70 3.59
CA PHE A 641 14.88 -28.55 4.76
C PHE A 641 14.17 -27.81 5.88
N LYS A 642 13.70 -26.60 5.58
CA LYS A 642 13.03 -25.76 6.57
C LYS A 642 11.81 -26.44 7.17
N LYS A 643 11.08 -27.22 6.36
CA LYS A 643 9.86 -27.90 6.79
C LYS A 643 10.16 -29.13 7.65
N GLU A 644 11.07 -29.99 7.22
CA GLU A 644 11.43 -31.21 7.94
C GLU A 644 12.20 -30.90 9.21
N LEU A 645 13.14 -29.95 9.14
CA LEU A 645 13.89 -29.46 10.30
C LEU A 645 12.95 -28.86 11.34
N TYR A 646 12.02 -27.99 10.92
CA TYR A 646 11.00 -27.45 11.82
C TYR A 646 10.19 -28.58 12.46
N ALA A 647 9.66 -29.52 11.66
CA ALA A 647 8.83 -30.61 12.18
C ALA A 647 9.57 -31.49 13.20
N LYS A 648 10.85 -31.80 12.95
CA LYS A 648 11.65 -32.67 13.81
C LYS A 648 12.15 -31.95 15.06
N VAL A 649 12.62 -30.71 14.94
CA VAL A 649 13.01 -29.86 16.09
C VAL A 649 11.79 -29.58 16.97
N PHE A 650 10.64 -29.29 16.37
CA PHE A 650 9.40 -29.06 17.10
C PHE A 650 8.89 -30.32 17.79
N SER A 651 8.99 -31.49 17.13
CA SER A 651 8.65 -32.78 17.74
C SER A 651 9.53 -33.10 18.96
N GLN A 652 10.84 -32.90 18.84
CA GLN A 652 11.77 -33.09 19.97
C GLN A 652 11.50 -32.10 21.10
N LEU A 653 11.22 -30.83 20.80
CA LEU A 653 10.82 -29.83 21.80
C LEU A 653 9.53 -30.20 22.53
N ARG A 654 8.52 -30.73 21.82
CA ARG A 654 7.26 -31.20 22.41
C ARG A 654 7.42 -32.45 23.28
N GLU A 655 8.41 -33.30 23.01
CA GLU A 655 8.72 -34.45 23.86
C GLU A 655 9.33 -34.03 25.21
N ILE A 656 9.91 -32.82 25.28
CA ILE A 656 10.76 -32.39 26.41
C ILE A 656 10.14 -31.23 27.21
N ILE A 657 9.38 -30.32 26.57
CA ILE A 657 8.68 -29.20 27.20
C ILE A 657 7.16 -29.44 27.11
N SER A 658 6.41 -29.20 28.20
CA SER A 658 4.94 -29.24 28.17
C SER A 658 4.41 -28.27 27.10
N ASP A 659 3.46 -28.71 26.28
CA ASP A 659 2.83 -27.90 25.21
C ASP A 659 2.35 -26.52 25.72
N ASP A 660 2.00 -26.42 27.01
CA ASP A 660 1.52 -25.20 27.68
C ASP A 660 2.58 -24.09 27.80
N LEU A 661 3.86 -24.43 27.66
CA LEU A 661 5.00 -23.50 27.79
C LEU A 661 5.64 -23.13 26.45
N ILE A 662 5.21 -23.77 25.35
CA ILE A 662 5.73 -23.50 24.00
C ILE A 662 4.71 -22.62 23.27
N ASP A 663 5.03 -21.33 23.11
CA ASP A 663 4.33 -20.52 22.10
C ASP A 663 4.81 -20.99 20.72
N GLU A 664 4.01 -21.86 20.09
CA GLU A 664 4.28 -22.43 18.77
C GLU A 664 4.52 -21.35 17.71
N VAL A 665 3.84 -20.20 17.80
CA VAL A 665 3.95 -19.12 16.83
C VAL A 665 5.26 -18.36 17.03
N ALA A 666 5.61 -18.03 18.27
CA ALA A 666 6.88 -17.38 18.59
C ALA A 666 8.09 -18.28 18.29
N PHE A 667 7.95 -19.58 18.59
CA PHE A 667 8.98 -20.58 18.30
C PHE A 667 9.21 -20.71 16.79
N LYS A 668 8.14 -20.85 16.00
CA LYS A 668 8.21 -20.88 14.53
C LYS A 668 8.84 -19.64 13.94
N LYS A 669 8.55 -18.47 14.51
CA LYS A 669 9.16 -17.19 14.09
C LYS A 669 10.66 -17.14 14.38
N SER A 670 11.09 -17.63 15.55
CA SER A 670 12.50 -17.69 15.93
C SER A 670 13.30 -18.68 15.10
N VAL A 671 12.76 -19.89 14.86
CA VAL A 671 13.38 -20.88 13.97
C VAL A 671 13.42 -20.34 12.53
N GLY A 672 12.34 -19.69 12.07
CA GLY A 672 12.31 -19.02 10.77
C GLY A 672 13.45 -18.00 10.63
N ALA A 673 13.60 -17.10 11.60
CA ALA A 673 14.66 -16.09 11.58
C ALA A 673 16.08 -16.67 11.53
N VAL A 674 16.34 -17.77 12.23
CA VAL A 674 17.65 -18.46 12.20
C VAL A 674 17.88 -19.13 10.84
N LEU A 675 16.88 -19.85 10.32
CA LEU A 675 16.99 -20.56 9.04
C LEU A 675 16.95 -19.64 7.81
N ASP A 676 16.36 -18.46 7.93
CA ASP A 676 16.35 -17.44 6.89
C ASP A 676 17.70 -16.74 6.74
N SER A 677 18.57 -16.83 7.76
CA SER A 677 19.95 -16.34 7.69
C SER A 677 20.93 -17.31 6.99
N ILE A 678 20.49 -18.54 6.67
CA ILE A 678 21.29 -19.51 5.92
C ILE A 678 21.20 -19.19 4.43
N GLU A 679 22.27 -18.62 3.87
CA GLU A 679 22.42 -18.38 2.45
C GLU A 679 22.76 -19.68 1.69
N PHE A 680 21.89 -20.08 0.76
CA PHE A 680 22.19 -21.11 -0.22
C PHE A 680 22.73 -20.44 -1.48
N LYS A 681 23.97 -20.75 -1.86
CA LYS A 681 24.55 -20.26 -3.11
C LYS A 681 23.91 -20.99 -4.29
N GLU A 682 23.57 -20.25 -5.33
CA GLU A 682 23.12 -20.82 -6.60
C GLU A 682 24.32 -21.38 -7.37
N PHE A 683 24.08 -22.45 -8.13
CA PHE A 683 25.07 -22.98 -9.05
C PHE A 683 25.08 -22.08 -10.28
N ASP A 684 26.21 -21.40 -10.51
CA ASP A 684 26.50 -20.61 -11.71
C ASP A 684 27.75 -21.19 -12.37
N TYR A 685 27.58 -21.78 -13.55
CA TYR A 685 28.68 -22.26 -14.36
C TYR A 685 29.03 -21.21 -15.43
N ALA A 686 29.89 -20.27 -15.05
CA ALA A 686 30.33 -19.18 -15.94
C ALA A 686 31.00 -19.66 -17.24
N ASP A 687 31.60 -20.86 -17.23
CA ASP A 687 32.29 -21.48 -18.38
C ASP A 687 31.51 -22.68 -18.92
N LYS A 688 30.39 -22.43 -19.62
CA LYS A 688 29.45 -23.46 -20.12
C LYS A 688 30.10 -24.56 -21.00
N LEU A 689 31.31 -24.33 -21.53
CA LEU A 689 32.06 -25.28 -22.36
C LEU A 689 33.58 -25.16 -22.11
N PRO A 690 34.35 -26.26 -22.15
CA PRO A 690 35.81 -26.21 -22.17
C PRO A 690 36.32 -25.31 -23.30
N GLY A 691 37.35 -24.49 -23.03
CA GLY A 691 37.89 -23.51 -24.00
C GLY A 691 38.32 -24.13 -25.35
N GLU A 692 38.64 -25.42 -25.36
CA GLU A 692 38.97 -26.24 -26.54
C GLU A 692 37.79 -26.40 -27.52
N ILE A 693 36.56 -26.27 -27.04
CA ILE A 693 35.32 -26.37 -27.81
C ILE A 693 34.81 -24.96 -28.18
N GLY A 694 34.91 -23.98 -27.27
CA GLY A 694 34.44 -22.60 -27.47
C GLY A 694 35.10 -21.86 -28.64
N GLY A 695 36.35 -22.20 -28.98
CA GLY A 695 37.13 -21.56 -30.05
C GLY A 695 36.73 -21.92 -31.49
N LYS A 696 35.79 -22.86 -31.71
CA LYS A 696 35.41 -23.35 -33.06
C LYS A 696 34.16 -22.70 -33.66
N ARG A 697 33.74 -21.53 -33.17
CA ARG A 697 32.60 -20.76 -33.73
C ARG A 697 32.85 -20.10 -35.09
N ALA A 698 34.06 -20.18 -35.63
CA ALA A 698 34.41 -19.61 -36.94
C ALA A 698 34.94 -20.70 -37.89
N PHE A 699 34.05 -21.34 -38.64
CA PHE A 699 34.29 -21.84 -40.00
C PHE A 699 32.96 -22.09 -40.71
#